data_AF-I0II01-F1
#
_entry.id   AF-I0II01-F1
#
_cell.length_a   1.000
_cell.length_b   1.000
_cell.length_c   1.000
_cell.angle_alpha   90.00
_cell.angle_beta   90.00
_cell.angle_gamma   90.00
#
_symmetry.space_group_name_H-M   'P 1'
#
loop_
_entity.id
_entity.type
_entity.pdbx_description
1 polymer ?
#
loop_
_entity_poly.entity_id
_entity_poly.type
_entity_poly.pdbx_seq_one_letter_code
_entity_poly.pdbx_strand_id
1 'polypeptide(L)'
;MRKRSRPLALSATLAAAASLAPAAAAEPAPTPTPDPAKRVSDRPFDGEAVLNRDLGYPVSPAVEVAYDQTGLARDRLGPVPAPGVHPRILFGPDDLPDLRRRSEETAVGRRLRGLMTRRLDAGFRAPGSWTHRAVEALIAGDFAAVEALLAAPEPAGRGGYNREPVLYDLELAALDALLREDATQGERAAEAIAQWARKMEPLVEAWRAGPYGDDAGRWPDRHPEHNHRRLGYQQLGYAYDLAAPHMAEADRDATRRVIARITRGAFAFGMNLPPHLRDWNWINVAQHFTLLSLAIEGEEGYDPRVYEVGVEMMRDYLSHGYTQNGVSTEAVGYTSFGWLWGSPALAAMTRRGENLIAMDRYRAIPRWQLQTMIPGTDRWNSPGDGGSHAPTHHELMVRKFFYPDDPLVDAIYAEVAAQLLDRGDRGHFTLIDALVFADDADAEPGAAAALAAELGLTTTFTDAGRGLMIARDRWADDATVMPMAARTDGFNTNHDHADRGGFQLFALGRPWSADGFRSVESRHHNLVLIDGRGQGYPAAPADVIAMEHTEDAAFLIADLAYPYAWRWPKAAYAQPVDAPKHAIERFGVYRERAQDWVDRGVAWEHETHPNVVAAFEGFDLRDSGMWDEDPWTVRVAHNPVEHAFRTMGLVRGERDYALVVDDVMKDGRERLHAWTMMLEPDLTALSITKHDNPRGLAPDAGDGPPPLVYTDVLLGRDTIDRVPGTLRYKPAEGEPLLLVRVLHGDPLPLDRFDATPAPRVETFEKKDTYDGPSGRTFGLDRRLIVPRRGVGAAFRVLLFPHRHGVDALPEVGSPASGVVELTWPRGPADRISFTAHEDGRTRVGLFRDGRALIELP
;
A
#
# COMPACT_ATOMS: atom_id res chain seq x y z
N MET A 1 -1.41 -67.06 -1.76
CA MET A 1 -0.94 -67.11 -3.16
C MET A 1 0.06 -65.96 -3.33
N ARG A 2 1.39 -66.17 -3.36
CA ARG A 2 2.23 -66.53 -4.54
C ARG A 2 1.84 -65.65 -5.74
N LYS A 3 2.66 -64.74 -6.31
CA LYS A 3 4.12 -64.71 -6.58
C LYS A 3 4.54 -63.24 -6.85
N ARG A 4 5.65 -62.74 -6.27
CA ARG A 4 7.05 -62.56 -6.82
C ARG A 4 7.15 -61.41 -7.83
N SER A 5 8.16 -60.52 -7.87
CA SER A 5 9.59 -60.53 -7.47
C SER A 5 10.13 -59.09 -7.67
N ARG A 6 10.78 -58.38 -6.72
CA ARG A 6 12.21 -58.40 -6.27
C ARG A 6 13.26 -58.16 -7.40
N PRO A 7 14.50 -57.67 -7.14
CA PRO A 7 14.95 -56.60 -6.20
C PRO A 7 16.27 -55.83 -6.63
N LEU A 8 16.71 -54.88 -5.77
CA LEU A 8 18.10 -54.56 -5.30
C LEU A 8 19.29 -54.41 -6.29
N ALA A 9 20.08 -53.33 -6.15
CA ALA A 9 21.38 -53.38 -5.44
C ALA A 9 22.08 -52.01 -5.32
N LEU A 10 22.72 -51.83 -4.16
CA LEU A 10 23.69 -50.80 -3.78
C LEU A 10 24.96 -50.84 -4.64
N SER A 11 25.69 -49.72 -4.71
CA SER A 11 27.10 -49.72 -4.30
C SER A 11 27.56 -48.33 -3.86
N ALA A 12 28.12 -48.27 -2.65
CA ALA A 12 28.96 -47.20 -2.17
C ALA A 12 30.40 -47.41 -2.68
N THR A 13 31.13 -46.32 -2.90
CA THR A 13 32.60 -46.33 -2.81
C THR A 13 33.11 -44.95 -2.37
N LEU A 14 34.00 -44.97 -1.38
CA LEU A 14 34.66 -43.84 -0.73
C LEU A 14 35.89 -43.35 -1.53
N ALA A 15 36.17 -42.06 -1.33
CA ALA A 15 37.48 -41.41 -1.21
C ALA A 15 38.38 -41.23 -2.45
N ALA A 16 38.60 -39.95 -2.82
CA ALA A 16 39.93 -39.38 -2.96
C ALA A 16 39.86 -37.85 -2.80
N ALA A 17 40.56 -37.33 -1.80
CA ALA A 17 40.81 -35.92 -1.60
C ALA A 17 41.82 -35.42 -2.64
N ALA A 18 41.52 -34.29 -3.28
CA ALA A 18 42.51 -33.47 -3.95
C ALA A 18 42.26 -32.00 -3.57
N SER A 19 43.22 -31.43 -2.87
CA SER A 19 43.29 -29.99 -2.59
C SER A 19 43.42 -29.23 -3.91
N LEU A 20 42.46 -28.36 -4.21
CA LEU A 20 42.63 -27.31 -5.20
C LEU A 20 42.61 -25.98 -4.46
N ALA A 21 43.76 -25.30 -4.52
CA ALA A 21 43.93 -23.93 -4.06
C ALA A 21 42.94 -23.00 -4.78
N PRO A 22 42.52 -21.88 -4.16
CA PRO A 22 41.62 -20.94 -4.80
C PRO A 22 42.34 -20.32 -6.00
N ALA A 23 41.81 -20.56 -7.20
CA ALA A 23 42.16 -19.78 -8.37
C ALA A 23 41.62 -18.37 -8.16
N ALA A 24 42.51 -17.38 -8.25
CA ALA A 24 42.13 -15.97 -8.28
C ALA A 24 41.05 -15.76 -9.34
N ALA A 25 39.90 -15.24 -8.93
CA ALA A 25 38.83 -14.84 -9.82
C ALA A 25 39.40 -13.79 -10.78
N ALA A 26 39.46 -14.13 -12.07
CA ALA A 26 39.64 -13.12 -13.11
C ALA A 26 38.43 -12.19 -13.05
N GLU A 27 38.68 -10.88 -13.02
CA GLU A 27 37.65 -9.85 -13.11
C GLU A 27 36.71 -10.18 -14.28
N PRO A 28 35.38 -10.17 -14.08
CA PRO A 28 34.45 -10.34 -15.18
C PRO A 28 34.71 -9.22 -16.19
N ALA A 29 34.92 -9.62 -17.45
CA ALA A 29 35.00 -8.67 -18.54
C ALA A 29 33.73 -7.78 -18.49
N PRO A 30 33.87 -6.45 -18.66
CA PRO A 30 32.72 -5.56 -18.64
C PRO A 30 31.69 -6.06 -19.65
N THR A 31 30.49 -6.37 -19.15
CA THR A 31 29.34 -6.66 -19.97
C THR A 31 29.15 -5.50 -20.95
N PRO A 32 28.97 -5.74 -22.26
CA PRO A 32 28.76 -4.66 -23.20
C PRO A 32 27.58 -3.82 -22.73
N THR A 33 27.83 -2.54 -22.50
CA THR A 33 26.80 -1.53 -22.25
C THR A 33 25.76 -1.64 -23.37
N PRO A 34 24.45 -1.73 -23.06
CA PRO A 34 23.41 -1.74 -24.08
C PRO A 34 23.63 -0.55 -25.03
N ASP A 35 23.63 -0.79 -26.33
CA ASP A 35 23.81 0.25 -27.35
C ASP A 35 22.67 1.29 -27.22
N PRO A 36 22.94 2.52 -26.74
CA PRO A 36 21.93 3.56 -26.59
C PRO A 36 21.39 4.04 -27.96
N ALA A 37 21.96 3.57 -29.08
CA ALA A 37 21.57 3.95 -30.43
C ALA A 37 20.46 3.09 -31.06
N LYS A 38 19.90 2.08 -30.35
CA LYS A 38 18.59 1.54 -30.74
C LYS A 38 17.51 2.57 -30.38
N ARG A 39 17.32 3.49 -31.33
CA ARG A 39 16.37 4.60 -31.28
C ARG A 39 14.98 4.10 -30.87
N VAL A 40 14.60 4.50 -29.66
CA VAL A 40 13.20 4.65 -29.24
C VAL A 40 12.46 5.37 -30.37
N SER A 41 11.31 4.84 -30.77
CA SER A 41 10.38 5.61 -31.60
C SER A 41 10.01 6.89 -30.87
N ASP A 42 10.36 8.06 -31.41
CA ASP A 42 9.93 9.37 -30.87
C ASP A 42 8.39 9.55 -30.88
N ARG A 43 7.67 8.62 -31.53
CA ARG A 43 6.22 8.62 -31.57
C ARG A 43 5.63 7.79 -30.43
N PRO A 44 4.69 8.35 -29.64
CA PRO A 44 3.88 7.60 -28.69
C PRO A 44 3.15 6.45 -29.37
N PHE A 45 2.67 5.49 -28.58
CA PHE A 45 1.72 4.51 -29.08
C PHE A 45 0.43 5.20 -29.55
N ASP A 46 -0.11 4.76 -30.67
CA ASP A 46 -1.45 5.16 -31.12
C ASP A 46 -2.51 4.14 -30.67
N GLY A 47 -3.76 4.56 -30.67
CA GLY A 47 -4.87 3.77 -30.15
C GLY A 47 -5.13 2.50 -30.95
N GLU A 48 -4.81 2.46 -32.25
CA GLU A 48 -4.93 1.24 -33.03
C GLU A 48 -3.87 0.20 -32.63
N ALA A 49 -2.61 0.61 -32.43
CA ALA A 49 -1.57 -0.28 -31.93
C ALA A 49 -1.92 -0.83 -30.54
N VAL A 50 -2.39 0.03 -29.63
CA VAL A 50 -2.77 -0.37 -28.26
C VAL A 50 -3.95 -1.34 -28.27
N LEU A 51 -5.05 -0.99 -28.92
CA LEU A 51 -6.28 -1.80 -28.90
C LEU A 51 -6.14 -3.12 -29.70
N ASN A 52 -5.23 -3.17 -30.67
CA ASN A 52 -4.91 -4.40 -31.40
C ASN A 52 -3.76 -5.21 -30.77
N ARG A 53 -3.22 -4.77 -29.62
CA ARG A 53 -2.11 -5.44 -28.89
C ARG A 53 -0.81 -5.52 -29.70
N ASP A 54 -0.60 -4.58 -30.62
CA ASP A 54 0.57 -4.51 -31.49
C ASP A 54 1.57 -3.46 -30.97
N LEU A 55 2.09 -3.72 -29.77
CA LEU A 55 3.01 -2.80 -29.08
C LEU A 55 4.48 -3.12 -29.37
N GLY A 56 4.76 -4.29 -29.97
CA GLY A 56 6.12 -4.75 -30.27
C GLY A 56 6.92 -5.22 -29.04
N TYR A 57 6.25 -5.43 -27.90
CA TYR A 57 6.89 -5.95 -26.71
C TYR A 57 7.25 -7.44 -26.84
N PRO A 58 8.34 -7.89 -26.18
CA PRO A 58 8.53 -9.31 -25.88
C PRO A 58 7.36 -9.89 -25.08
N VAL A 59 7.29 -11.22 -25.05
CA VAL A 59 6.34 -11.92 -24.18
C VAL A 59 6.68 -11.61 -22.72
N SER A 60 5.68 -11.15 -21.95
CA SER A 60 5.85 -10.92 -20.51
C SER A 60 6.07 -12.23 -19.75
N PRO A 61 6.76 -12.20 -18.60
CA PRO A 61 6.88 -13.35 -17.72
C PRO A 61 5.51 -13.96 -17.40
N ALA A 62 5.35 -15.26 -17.66
CA ALA A 62 4.10 -15.95 -17.37
C ALA A 62 3.90 -16.11 -15.86
N VAL A 63 2.67 -15.89 -15.40
CA VAL A 63 2.27 -16.16 -14.02
C VAL A 63 1.15 -17.19 -14.04
N GLU A 64 1.36 -18.30 -13.35
CA GLU A 64 0.28 -19.26 -13.13
C GLU A 64 -0.75 -18.66 -12.17
N VAL A 65 -2.02 -18.73 -12.59
CA VAL A 65 -3.19 -18.30 -11.82
C VAL A 65 -4.22 -19.42 -11.82
N ALA A 66 -4.82 -19.65 -10.66
CA ALA A 66 -5.94 -20.56 -10.50
C ALA A 66 -7.25 -19.78 -10.31
N TYR A 67 -8.38 -20.46 -10.57
CA TYR A 67 -9.70 -19.91 -10.37
C TYR A 67 -10.47 -20.82 -9.40
N ASP A 68 -10.91 -20.25 -8.29
CA ASP A 68 -11.74 -20.90 -7.28
C ASP A 68 -13.12 -20.21 -7.21
N GLN A 69 -14.14 -20.92 -7.70
CA GLN A 69 -15.52 -20.45 -7.70
C GLN A 69 -16.29 -20.88 -6.44
N THR A 70 -15.62 -21.51 -5.47
CA THR A 70 -16.27 -21.96 -4.23
C THR A 70 -16.88 -20.76 -3.49
N GLY A 71 -18.17 -20.85 -3.18
CA GLY A 71 -18.92 -19.79 -2.50
C GLY A 71 -19.26 -18.57 -3.37
N LEU A 72 -18.93 -18.57 -4.66
CA LEU A 72 -19.26 -17.47 -5.57
C LEU A 72 -20.77 -17.44 -5.87
N ALA A 73 -21.46 -16.45 -5.33
CA ALA A 73 -22.88 -16.19 -5.55
C ALA A 73 -23.13 -15.42 -6.87
N ARG A 74 -22.77 -16.03 -8.00
CA ARG A 74 -22.88 -15.41 -9.33
C ARG A 74 -24.32 -14.99 -9.67
N ASP A 75 -25.29 -15.73 -9.18
CA ASP A 75 -26.71 -15.58 -9.48
C ASP A 75 -27.34 -14.33 -8.82
N ARG A 76 -26.58 -13.63 -7.96
CA ARG A 76 -27.02 -12.36 -7.34
C ARG A 76 -27.04 -11.18 -8.31
N LEU A 77 -26.43 -11.29 -9.49
CA LEU A 77 -26.59 -10.30 -10.56
C LEU A 77 -27.36 -10.91 -11.73
N GLY A 78 -28.37 -10.18 -12.19
CA GLY A 78 -29.08 -10.51 -13.42
C GLY A 78 -28.17 -10.44 -14.65
N PRO A 79 -28.55 -11.16 -15.72
CA PRO A 79 -27.82 -11.13 -16.98
C PRO A 79 -27.72 -9.71 -17.52
N VAL A 80 -26.70 -9.44 -18.33
CA VAL A 80 -26.60 -8.17 -19.06
C VAL A 80 -27.79 -8.11 -20.04
N PRO A 81 -28.62 -7.04 -20.00
CA PRO A 81 -29.76 -6.92 -20.89
C PRO A 81 -29.30 -6.67 -22.34
N ALA A 82 -30.25 -6.80 -23.28
CA ALA A 82 -29.99 -6.57 -24.71
C ALA A 82 -29.45 -5.15 -24.98
N PRO A 83 -28.70 -4.94 -26.09
CA PRO A 83 -28.25 -3.61 -26.49
C PRO A 83 -29.36 -2.55 -26.51
N GLY A 84 -29.09 -1.38 -25.94
CA GLY A 84 -30.04 -0.27 -25.80
C GLY A 84 -31.08 -0.42 -24.68
N VAL A 85 -31.05 -1.51 -23.89
CA VAL A 85 -31.86 -1.67 -22.68
C VAL A 85 -31.00 -1.34 -21.46
N HIS A 86 -31.48 -0.43 -20.63
CA HIS A 86 -30.74 0.15 -19.50
C HIS A 86 -31.56 0.12 -18.20
N PRO A 87 -30.93 0.14 -17.00
CA PRO A 87 -29.48 0.12 -16.77
C PRO A 87 -28.84 -1.20 -17.19
N ARG A 88 -27.52 -1.23 -17.43
CA ARG A 88 -26.84 -2.43 -17.92
C ARG A 88 -25.39 -2.60 -17.48
N ILE A 89 -24.74 -1.59 -16.91
CA ILE A 89 -23.33 -1.71 -16.54
C ILE A 89 -23.19 -2.64 -15.32
N LEU A 90 -23.75 -2.23 -14.17
CA LEU A 90 -23.62 -2.94 -12.89
C LEU A 90 -24.84 -3.79 -12.52
N PHE A 91 -26.02 -3.39 -12.97
CA PHE A 91 -27.28 -4.13 -12.78
C PHE A 91 -28.18 -3.95 -14.02
N GLY A 92 -29.22 -4.77 -14.16
CA GLY A 92 -30.25 -4.69 -15.19
C GLY A 92 -31.59 -4.20 -14.62
N PRO A 93 -32.61 -3.92 -15.47
CA PRO A 93 -33.96 -3.59 -14.99
C PRO A 93 -34.54 -4.64 -14.04
N ASP A 94 -34.26 -5.91 -14.29
CA ASP A 94 -34.75 -7.04 -13.50
C ASP A 94 -34.13 -7.10 -12.08
N ASP A 95 -33.01 -6.41 -11.86
CA ASP A 95 -32.33 -6.34 -10.55
C ASP A 95 -32.90 -5.22 -9.65
N LEU A 96 -33.67 -4.27 -10.22
CA LEU A 96 -34.21 -3.12 -9.47
C LEU A 96 -35.05 -3.52 -8.24
N PRO A 97 -35.92 -4.56 -8.28
CA PRO A 97 -36.67 -4.99 -7.10
C PRO A 97 -35.77 -5.37 -5.92
N ASP A 98 -34.70 -6.14 -6.16
CA ASP A 98 -33.76 -6.51 -5.09
C ASP A 98 -32.94 -5.31 -4.61
N LEU A 99 -32.49 -4.45 -5.52
CA LEU A 99 -31.76 -3.23 -5.15
C LEU A 99 -32.61 -2.32 -4.26
N ARG A 100 -33.88 -2.10 -4.59
CA ARG A 100 -34.82 -1.34 -3.74
C ARG A 100 -34.96 -1.99 -2.37
N ARG A 101 -35.21 -3.29 -2.34
CA ARG A 101 -35.31 -4.08 -1.11
C ARG A 101 -34.06 -3.89 -0.23
N ARG A 102 -32.85 -4.12 -0.75
CA ARG A 102 -31.60 -3.95 0.02
C ARG A 102 -31.41 -2.52 0.49
N SER A 103 -31.75 -1.51 -0.32
CA SER A 103 -31.66 -0.11 0.06
C SER A 103 -32.61 0.30 1.22
N GLU A 104 -33.64 -0.50 1.50
CA GLU A 104 -34.66 -0.26 2.52
C GLU A 104 -34.47 -1.17 3.74
N GLU A 105 -34.11 -2.42 3.53
CA GLU A 105 -34.09 -3.46 4.55
C GLU A 105 -32.74 -3.61 5.25
N THR A 106 -31.63 -3.32 4.57
CA THR A 106 -30.29 -3.39 5.19
C THR A 106 -29.95 -2.10 5.93
N ALA A 107 -29.21 -2.20 7.03
CA ALA A 107 -28.73 -1.04 7.79
C ALA A 107 -27.78 -0.18 6.93
N VAL A 108 -26.87 -0.82 6.21
CA VAL A 108 -25.95 -0.16 5.26
C VAL A 108 -26.72 0.53 4.14
N GLY A 109 -27.67 -0.17 3.51
CA GLY A 109 -28.51 0.37 2.44
C GLY A 109 -29.31 1.60 2.87
N ARG A 110 -29.98 1.53 4.03
CA ARG A 110 -30.70 2.70 4.60
C ARG A 110 -29.78 3.88 4.86
N ARG A 111 -28.57 3.63 5.39
CA ARG A 111 -27.57 4.68 5.66
C ARG A 111 -27.15 5.38 4.38
N LEU A 112 -26.81 4.62 3.34
CA LEU A 112 -26.38 5.13 2.04
C LEU A 112 -27.52 5.86 1.32
N ARG A 113 -28.74 5.31 1.33
CA ARG A 113 -29.92 5.95 0.73
C ARG A 113 -30.26 7.26 1.43
N GLY A 114 -30.09 7.32 2.75
CA GLY A 114 -30.24 8.54 3.53
C GLY A 114 -29.19 9.61 3.19
N LEU A 115 -27.93 9.21 2.95
CA LEU A 115 -26.86 10.12 2.48
C LEU A 115 -27.19 10.69 1.09
N MET A 116 -27.59 9.84 0.15
CA MET A 116 -28.01 10.24 -1.19
C MET A 116 -29.20 11.21 -1.14
N THR A 117 -30.25 10.86 -0.37
CA THR A 117 -31.45 11.70 -0.23
C THR A 117 -31.11 13.08 0.31
N ARG A 118 -30.34 13.18 1.41
CA ARG A 118 -29.94 14.47 1.98
C ARG A 118 -29.16 15.34 1.00
N ARG A 119 -28.26 14.74 0.21
CA ARG A 119 -27.48 15.47 -0.79
C ARG A 119 -28.38 16.00 -1.91
N LEU A 120 -29.28 15.17 -2.44
CA LEU A 120 -30.22 15.58 -3.49
C LEU A 120 -31.20 16.66 -3.00
N ASP A 121 -31.69 16.54 -1.77
CA ASP A 121 -32.62 17.50 -1.16
C ASP A 121 -31.97 18.87 -0.95
N ALA A 122 -30.69 18.93 -0.60
CA ALA A 122 -29.95 20.18 -0.42
C ALA A 122 -29.38 20.75 -1.74
N GLY A 123 -29.28 19.93 -2.79
CA GLY A 123 -28.72 20.27 -4.09
C GLY A 123 -29.76 20.22 -5.19
N PHE A 124 -29.77 19.12 -5.95
CA PHE A 124 -30.60 18.92 -7.14
C PHE A 124 -32.08 19.35 -7.00
N ARG A 125 -32.71 19.05 -5.85
CA ARG A 125 -34.13 19.35 -5.56
C ARG A 125 -34.38 20.70 -4.90
N ALA A 126 -33.38 21.32 -4.28
CA ALA A 126 -33.53 22.60 -3.59
C ALA A 126 -33.52 23.76 -4.59
N PRO A 127 -34.66 24.46 -4.81
CA PRO A 127 -34.69 25.62 -5.70
C PRO A 127 -33.68 26.67 -5.26
N GLY A 128 -32.89 27.18 -6.21
CA GLY A 128 -31.87 28.20 -5.95
C GLY A 128 -30.54 27.68 -5.40
N SER A 129 -30.41 26.39 -5.06
CA SER A 129 -29.10 25.81 -4.74
C SER A 129 -28.14 25.92 -5.94
N TRP A 130 -26.84 25.81 -5.69
CA TRP A 130 -25.84 25.84 -6.77
C TRP A 130 -26.07 24.73 -7.81
N THR A 131 -26.23 23.48 -7.36
CA THR A 131 -26.50 22.35 -8.26
C THR A 131 -27.80 22.58 -9.03
N HIS A 132 -28.87 23.02 -8.35
CA HIS A 132 -30.15 23.26 -9.01
C HIS A 132 -30.01 24.30 -10.13
N ARG A 133 -29.34 25.43 -9.88
CA ARG A 133 -29.09 26.46 -10.91
C ARG A 133 -28.27 25.92 -12.08
N ALA A 134 -27.27 25.07 -11.82
CA ALA A 134 -26.49 24.44 -12.88
C ALA A 134 -27.34 23.49 -13.74
N VAL A 135 -28.24 22.72 -13.12
CA VAL A 135 -29.17 21.84 -13.82
C VAL A 135 -30.17 22.62 -14.67
N GLU A 136 -30.75 23.70 -14.14
CA GLU A 136 -31.67 24.55 -14.92
C GLU A 136 -30.95 25.23 -16.11
N ALA A 137 -29.70 25.67 -15.92
CA ALA A 137 -28.89 26.23 -17.00
C ALA A 137 -28.56 25.18 -18.08
N LEU A 138 -28.25 23.94 -17.69
CA LEU A 138 -28.06 22.82 -18.62
C LEU A 138 -29.33 22.57 -19.44
N ILE A 139 -30.47 22.42 -18.78
CA ILE A 139 -31.78 22.20 -19.44
C ILE A 139 -32.09 23.34 -20.42
N ALA A 140 -31.80 24.59 -20.05
CA ALA A 140 -31.96 25.75 -20.92
C ALA A 140 -30.95 25.82 -22.08
N GLY A 141 -29.92 24.96 -22.12
CA GLY A 141 -28.82 25.03 -23.08
C GLY A 141 -27.88 26.21 -22.88
N ASP A 142 -27.89 26.86 -21.70
CA ASP A 142 -27.03 28.00 -21.37
C ASP A 142 -25.69 27.51 -20.80
N PHE A 143 -24.84 26.99 -21.69
CA PHE A 143 -23.53 26.46 -21.29
C PHE A 143 -22.59 27.53 -20.72
N ALA A 144 -22.77 28.81 -21.07
CA ALA A 144 -22.00 29.90 -20.49
C ALA A 144 -22.33 30.10 -19.01
N ALA A 145 -23.61 30.03 -18.63
CA ALA A 145 -24.02 30.06 -17.23
C ALA A 145 -23.50 28.83 -16.46
N VAL A 146 -23.48 27.64 -17.08
CA VAL A 146 -22.90 26.43 -16.48
C VAL A 146 -21.41 26.61 -16.20
N GLU A 147 -20.62 27.10 -17.16
CA GLU A 147 -19.18 27.37 -16.96
C GLU A 147 -18.92 28.40 -15.85
N ALA A 148 -19.74 29.45 -15.79
CA ALA A 148 -19.65 30.44 -14.73
C ALA A 148 -19.90 29.85 -13.32
N LEU A 149 -20.82 28.89 -13.21
CA LEU A 149 -21.08 28.17 -11.95
C LEU A 149 -19.95 27.20 -11.59
N LEU A 150 -19.37 26.50 -12.58
CA LEU A 150 -18.26 25.56 -12.37
C LEU A 150 -16.95 26.26 -11.95
N ALA A 151 -16.78 27.54 -12.26
CA ALA A 151 -15.63 28.33 -11.81
C ALA A 151 -15.60 28.57 -10.28
N ALA A 152 -16.74 28.47 -9.61
CA ALA A 152 -16.88 28.60 -8.15
C ALA A 152 -17.88 27.57 -7.62
N PRO A 153 -17.49 26.29 -7.53
CA PRO A 153 -18.42 25.21 -7.23
C PRO A 153 -18.85 25.20 -5.76
N GLU A 154 -20.16 25.15 -5.52
CA GLU A 154 -20.77 25.06 -4.18
C GLU A 154 -21.75 23.87 -4.05
N PRO A 155 -21.30 22.62 -4.28
CA PRO A 155 -22.19 21.47 -4.22
C PRO A 155 -22.76 21.23 -2.82
N ALA A 156 -23.96 20.63 -2.74
CA ALA A 156 -24.68 20.37 -1.50
C ALA A 156 -24.06 19.31 -0.57
N GLY A 157 -22.89 18.78 -0.92
CA GLY A 157 -22.09 17.89 -0.09
C GLY A 157 -20.61 18.09 -0.40
N ARG A 158 -19.73 17.27 0.19
CA ARG A 158 -18.30 17.35 -0.14
C ARG A 158 -18.09 17.20 -1.64
N GLY A 159 -17.33 18.12 -2.22
CA GLY A 159 -16.64 17.89 -3.49
C GLY A 159 -15.56 16.82 -3.29
N GLY A 160 -15.24 16.07 -4.34
CA GLY A 160 -14.21 15.05 -4.34
C GLY A 160 -13.27 15.23 -5.52
N TYR A 161 -12.03 14.76 -5.37
CA TYR A 161 -11.01 14.81 -6.43
C TYR A 161 -11.45 14.13 -7.74
N ASN A 162 -12.35 13.15 -7.64
CA ASN A 162 -12.79 12.26 -8.71
C ASN A 162 -14.29 12.37 -9.05
N ARG A 163 -14.93 13.49 -8.71
CA ARG A 163 -16.35 13.71 -9.01
C ARG A 163 -16.54 15.07 -9.63
N GLU A 164 -17.07 15.10 -10.84
CA GLU A 164 -17.68 16.31 -11.35
C GLU A 164 -18.98 16.54 -10.55
N PRO A 165 -19.09 17.58 -9.70
CA PRO A 165 -20.21 17.70 -8.77
C PRO A 165 -21.60 17.78 -9.41
N VAL A 166 -21.76 18.42 -10.57
CA VAL A 166 -23.06 18.50 -11.27
C VAL A 166 -23.44 17.17 -11.86
N LEU A 167 -22.52 16.55 -12.61
CA LEU A 167 -22.76 15.25 -13.23
C LEU A 167 -23.02 14.16 -12.16
N TYR A 168 -22.28 14.20 -11.06
CA TYR A 168 -22.48 13.28 -9.95
C TYR A 168 -23.88 13.42 -9.32
N ASP A 169 -24.37 14.64 -9.12
CA ASP A 169 -25.72 14.87 -8.60
C ASP A 169 -26.79 14.41 -9.60
N LEU A 170 -26.53 14.50 -10.91
CA LEU A 170 -27.40 13.97 -11.95
C LEU A 170 -27.45 12.43 -11.95
N GLU A 171 -26.31 11.76 -11.79
CA GLU A 171 -26.25 10.29 -11.65
C GLU A 171 -27.06 9.83 -10.43
N LEU A 172 -26.89 10.50 -9.29
CA LEU A 172 -27.64 10.19 -8.07
C LEU A 172 -29.14 10.45 -8.23
N ALA A 173 -29.53 11.53 -8.92
CA ALA A 173 -30.93 11.82 -9.20
C ALA A 173 -31.56 10.77 -10.13
N ALA A 174 -30.82 10.29 -11.14
CA ALA A 174 -31.26 9.23 -12.03
C ALA A 174 -31.41 7.89 -11.28
N LEU A 175 -30.42 7.50 -10.47
CA LEU A 175 -30.53 6.30 -9.62
C LEU A 175 -31.73 6.40 -8.67
N ASP A 176 -31.88 7.52 -7.97
CA ASP A 176 -32.99 7.70 -7.02
C ASP A 176 -34.36 7.70 -7.73
N ALA A 177 -34.45 8.21 -8.97
CA ALA A 177 -35.66 8.12 -9.79
C ALA A 177 -36.03 6.66 -10.09
N LEU A 178 -35.06 5.82 -10.45
CA LEU A 178 -35.29 4.38 -10.65
C LEU A 178 -35.71 3.68 -9.36
N LEU A 179 -35.11 4.03 -8.22
CA LEU A 179 -35.44 3.43 -6.92
C LEU A 179 -36.83 3.84 -6.40
N ARG A 180 -37.26 5.09 -6.67
CA ARG A 180 -38.55 5.63 -6.25
C ARG A 180 -39.66 5.53 -7.29
N GLU A 181 -39.33 5.09 -8.49
CA GLU A 181 -40.23 5.12 -9.66
C GLU A 181 -40.74 6.54 -9.96
N ASP A 182 -39.86 7.54 -9.77
CA ASP A 182 -40.17 8.96 -10.00
C ASP A 182 -39.79 9.40 -11.41
N ALA A 183 -40.74 9.26 -12.34
CA ALA A 183 -40.54 9.63 -13.74
C ALA A 183 -40.21 11.12 -13.93
N THR A 184 -40.77 12.02 -13.10
CA THR A 184 -40.55 13.47 -13.24
C THR A 184 -39.09 13.83 -12.94
N GLN A 185 -38.56 13.27 -11.85
CA GLN A 185 -37.14 13.42 -11.53
C GLN A 185 -36.25 12.78 -12.60
N GLY A 186 -36.63 11.59 -13.07
CA GLY A 186 -35.91 10.85 -14.10
C GLY A 186 -35.80 11.64 -15.41
N GLU A 187 -36.90 12.21 -15.90
CA GLU A 187 -36.95 13.04 -17.11
C GLU A 187 -36.12 14.32 -16.98
N ARG A 188 -36.22 15.02 -15.84
CA ARG A 188 -35.40 16.22 -15.57
C ARG A 188 -33.91 15.90 -15.54
N ALA A 189 -33.52 14.79 -14.89
CA ALA A 189 -32.13 14.35 -14.87
C ALA A 189 -31.65 13.96 -16.28
N ALA A 190 -32.46 13.20 -17.02
CA ALA A 190 -32.18 12.76 -18.38
C ALA A 190 -31.93 13.93 -19.35
N GLU A 191 -32.78 14.96 -19.33
CA GLU A 191 -32.61 16.16 -20.17
C GLU A 191 -31.31 16.89 -19.83
N ALA A 192 -31.03 17.12 -18.53
CA ALA A 192 -29.81 17.77 -18.10
C ALA A 192 -28.54 16.97 -18.45
N ILE A 193 -28.58 15.64 -18.35
CA ILE A 193 -27.46 14.75 -18.74
C ILE A 193 -27.21 14.83 -20.26
N ALA A 194 -28.26 14.84 -21.07
CA ALA A 194 -28.11 14.98 -22.51
C ALA A 194 -27.51 16.34 -22.91
N GLN A 195 -27.92 17.42 -22.24
CA GLN A 195 -27.33 18.75 -22.41
C GLN A 195 -25.88 18.81 -21.92
N TRP A 196 -25.55 18.10 -20.84
CA TRP A 196 -24.17 17.93 -20.40
C TRP A 196 -23.30 17.26 -21.46
N ALA A 197 -23.80 16.19 -22.10
CA ALA A 197 -23.08 15.54 -23.20
C ALA A 197 -22.86 16.50 -24.39
N ARG A 198 -23.88 17.27 -24.78
CA ARG A 198 -23.77 18.30 -25.85
C ARG A 198 -22.74 19.38 -25.51
N LYS A 199 -22.67 19.81 -24.24
CA LYS A 199 -21.64 20.74 -23.75
C LYS A 199 -20.24 20.14 -23.87
N MET A 200 -20.08 18.84 -23.63
CA MET A 200 -18.80 18.14 -23.72
C MET A 200 -18.34 17.90 -25.16
N GLU A 201 -19.26 17.70 -26.11
CA GLU A 201 -18.94 17.34 -27.50
C GLU A 201 -17.81 18.19 -28.13
N PRO A 202 -17.84 19.55 -28.11
CA PRO A 202 -16.75 20.35 -28.68
C PRO A 202 -15.41 20.18 -27.95
N LEU A 203 -15.41 19.87 -26.64
CA LEU A 203 -14.19 19.59 -25.88
C LEU A 203 -13.57 18.26 -26.29
N VAL A 204 -14.40 17.25 -26.50
CA VAL A 204 -13.98 15.93 -26.99
C VAL A 204 -13.43 16.04 -28.42
N GLU A 205 -14.08 16.82 -29.29
CA GLU A 205 -13.58 17.07 -30.64
C GLU A 205 -12.21 17.77 -30.65
N ALA A 206 -12.03 18.79 -29.79
CA ALA A 206 -10.75 19.46 -29.65
C ALA A 206 -9.64 18.52 -29.16
N TRP A 207 -9.95 17.66 -28.17
CA TRP A 207 -9.00 16.62 -27.72
C TRP A 207 -8.66 15.64 -28.85
N ARG A 208 -9.65 15.12 -29.58
CA ARG A 208 -9.46 14.20 -30.71
C ARG A 208 -8.60 14.78 -31.84
N ALA A 209 -8.69 16.09 -32.06
CA ALA A 209 -7.86 16.78 -33.05
C ALA A 209 -6.43 17.05 -32.56
N GLY A 210 -6.15 16.85 -31.27
CA GLY A 210 -4.85 17.06 -30.65
C GLY A 210 -3.84 15.94 -30.92
N PRO A 211 -2.56 16.15 -30.56
CA PRO A 211 -1.48 15.19 -30.79
C PRO A 211 -1.62 13.86 -30.02
N TYR A 212 -2.53 13.80 -29.04
CA TYR A 212 -2.84 12.64 -28.20
C TYR A 212 -4.33 12.31 -28.25
N GLY A 213 -4.95 12.50 -29.42
CA GLY A 213 -6.38 12.34 -29.63
C GLY A 213 -6.89 10.90 -29.49
N ASP A 214 -6.08 9.96 -29.03
CA ASP A 214 -6.43 8.57 -28.74
C ASP A 214 -5.94 8.11 -27.36
N ASP A 215 -5.12 8.89 -26.67
CA ASP A 215 -4.66 8.62 -25.30
C ASP A 215 -5.54 9.41 -24.32
N ALA A 216 -6.60 8.76 -23.83
CA ALA A 216 -7.46 9.31 -22.79
C ALA A 216 -6.76 9.32 -21.42
N GLY A 217 -5.59 8.65 -21.29
CA GLY A 217 -4.90 8.33 -20.04
C GLY A 217 -4.09 9.44 -19.38
N ARG A 218 -3.66 10.47 -20.12
CA ARG A 218 -2.61 11.40 -19.63
C ARG A 218 -3.07 12.24 -18.42
N TRP A 219 -2.33 12.10 -17.33
CA TRP A 219 -2.64 12.59 -15.97
C TRP A 219 -2.79 14.13 -15.85
N PRO A 220 -3.68 14.65 -14.97
CA PRO A 220 -4.22 16.01 -15.13
C PRO A 220 -3.96 17.02 -14.00
N ASP A 221 -3.12 16.74 -13.01
CA ASP A 221 -3.12 17.59 -11.79
C ASP A 221 -2.60 19.02 -11.96
N ARG A 222 -1.97 19.33 -13.10
CA ARG A 222 -1.50 20.69 -13.40
C ARG A 222 -1.98 21.26 -14.73
N HIS A 223 -2.72 20.49 -15.52
CA HIS A 223 -3.14 20.92 -16.85
C HIS A 223 -4.63 20.74 -17.06
N PRO A 224 -5.38 21.85 -17.22
CA PRO A 224 -6.80 21.77 -17.43
C PRO A 224 -7.12 21.08 -18.77
N GLU A 225 -6.25 21.09 -19.77
CA GLU A 225 -6.61 20.81 -21.16
C GLU A 225 -6.91 19.34 -21.53
N HIS A 226 -6.43 18.36 -20.75
CA HIS A 226 -6.53 16.92 -21.07
C HIS A 226 -7.10 16.07 -19.93
N ASN A 227 -7.95 16.66 -19.10
CA ASN A 227 -8.41 16.02 -17.87
C ASN A 227 -9.45 14.91 -18.13
N HIS A 228 -9.26 13.72 -17.55
CA HIS A 228 -10.28 12.69 -17.39
C HIS A 228 -11.61 13.24 -16.84
N ARG A 229 -11.55 14.26 -15.98
CA ARG A 229 -12.70 15.02 -15.46
C ARG A 229 -13.44 15.77 -16.56
N ARG A 230 -12.73 16.27 -17.58
CA ARG A 230 -13.36 16.89 -18.77
C ARG A 230 -14.04 15.87 -19.66
N LEU A 231 -13.57 14.62 -19.68
CA LEU A 231 -14.20 13.52 -20.42
C LEU A 231 -15.28 12.81 -19.61
N GLY A 232 -15.57 13.29 -18.39
CA GLY A 232 -16.67 12.79 -17.58
C GLY A 232 -16.44 11.39 -17.01
N TYR A 233 -15.19 10.87 -17.00
CA TYR A 233 -14.84 9.58 -16.37
C TYR A 233 -15.85 8.43 -16.69
N GLN A 234 -16.04 7.48 -15.77
CA GLN A 234 -17.20 6.57 -15.80
C GLN A 234 -18.53 7.28 -15.50
N GLN A 235 -18.48 8.50 -14.95
CA GLN A 235 -19.65 9.27 -14.51
C GLN A 235 -20.65 9.54 -15.64
N LEU A 236 -20.15 9.92 -16.83
CA LEU A 236 -21.02 10.09 -18.01
C LEU A 236 -21.67 8.75 -18.43
N GLY A 237 -20.93 7.66 -18.32
CA GLY A 237 -21.43 6.31 -18.59
C GLY A 237 -22.54 5.91 -17.62
N TYR A 238 -22.32 6.12 -16.31
CA TYR A 238 -23.34 5.88 -15.28
C TYR A 238 -24.55 6.79 -15.46
N ALA A 239 -24.35 8.07 -15.74
CA ALA A 239 -25.43 9.02 -15.97
C ALA A 239 -26.30 8.59 -17.15
N TYR A 240 -25.68 8.21 -18.27
CA TYR A 240 -26.40 7.67 -19.43
C TYR A 240 -27.15 6.38 -19.06
N ASP A 241 -26.45 5.42 -18.46
CA ASP A 241 -27.03 4.11 -18.14
C ASP A 241 -28.22 4.21 -17.18
N LEU A 242 -28.17 5.10 -16.19
CA LEU A 242 -29.24 5.26 -15.21
C LEU A 242 -30.42 6.09 -15.75
N ALA A 243 -30.16 7.07 -16.63
CA ALA A 243 -31.18 7.99 -17.12
C ALA A 243 -31.78 7.59 -18.48
N ALA A 244 -31.16 6.68 -19.24
CA ALA A 244 -31.63 6.22 -20.55
C ALA A 244 -33.10 5.75 -20.59
N PRO A 245 -33.69 5.15 -19.54
CA PRO A 245 -35.13 4.84 -19.51
C PRO A 245 -36.05 6.07 -19.60
N HIS A 246 -35.55 7.26 -19.23
CA HIS A 246 -36.28 8.52 -19.24
C HIS A 246 -35.83 9.49 -20.35
N MET A 247 -34.81 9.13 -21.14
CA MET A 247 -34.32 9.97 -22.24
C MET A 247 -35.18 9.84 -23.50
N ALA A 248 -35.38 10.95 -24.20
CA ALA A 248 -35.83 10.92 -25.59
C ALA A 248 -34.78 10.25 -26.49
N GLU A 249 -35.19 9.68 -27.63
CA GLU A 249 -34.28 9.00 -28.56
C GLU A 249 -33.14 9.92 -29.03
N ALA A 250 -33.44 11.18 -29.37
CA ALA A 250 -32.43 12.16 -29.77
C ALA A 250 -31.42 12.51 -28.66
N ASP A 251 -31.84 12.44 -27.40
CA ASP A 251 -30.98 12.66 -26.23
C ASP A 251 -30.09 11.45 -25.96
N ARG A 252 -30.63 10.23 -26.14
CA ARG A 252 -29.84 9.00 -26.09
C ARG A 252 -28.77 9.01 -27.17
N ASP A 253 -29.15 9.34 -28.40
CA ASP A 253 -28.19 9.40 -29.51
C ASP A 253 -27.12 10.47 -29.29
N ALA A 254 -27.48 11.65 -28.76
CA ALA A 254 -26.51 12.68 -28.44
C ALA A 254 -25.49 12.20 -27.40
N THR A 255 -25.97 11.61 -26.31
CA THR A 255 -25.11 11.11 -25.23
C THR A 255 -24.23 9.96 -25.70
N ARG A 256 -24.82 8.96 -26.38
CA ARG A 256 -24.11 7.82 -26.97
C ARG A 256 -23.02 8.25 -27.96
N ARG A 257 -23.29 9.22 -28.84
CA ARG A 257 -22.28 9.73 -29.80
C ARG A 257 -21.07 10.34 -29.09
N VAL A 258 -21.30 11.09 -28.00
CA VAL A 258 -20.21 11.68 -27.21
C VAL A 258 -19.39 10.60 -26.54
N ILE A 259 -20.03 9.61 -25.90
CA ILE A 259 -19.34 8.45 -25.29
C ILE A 259 -18.53 7.70 -26.35
N ALA A 260 -19.12 7.39 -27.51
CA ALA A 260 -18.44 6.73 -28.61
C ALA A 260 -17.24 7.53 -29.12
N ARG A 261 -17.35 8.87 -29.20
CA ARG A 261 -16.24 9.73 -29.59
C ARG A 261 -15.15 9.77 -28.53
N ILE A 262 -15.47 9.59 -27.26
CA ILE A 262 -14.45 9.46 -26.20
C ILE A 262 -13.73 8.12 -26.31
N THR A 263 -14.44 7.02 -26.53
CA THR A 263 -13.89 5.66 -26.33
C THR A 263 -13.38 4.98 -27.60
N ARG A 264 -14.01 5.19 -28.75
CA ARG A 264 -13.68 4.45 -29.99
C ARG A 264 -12.26 4.72 -30.47
N GLY A 265 -11.46 3.68 -30.70
CA GLY A 265 -10.07 3.84 -31.14
C GLY A 265 -9.19 4.62 -30.15
N ALA A 266 -9.62 4.78 -28.89
CA ALA A 266 -8.84 5.39 -27.82
C ALA A 266 -8.52 4.38 -26.73
N PHE A 267 -7.52 4.70 -25.93
CA PHE A 267 -7.05 3.88 -24.83
C PHE A 267 -6.85 4.74 -23.58
N ALA A 268 -6.80 4.07 -22.43
CA ALA A 268 -6.49 4.71 -21.15
C ALA A 268 -5.12 4.28 -20.63
N PHE A 269 -4.67 4.98 -19.60
CA PHE A 269 -3.39 4.74 -18.96
C PHE A 269 -3.20 3.27 -18.58
N GLY A 270 -2.05 2.68 -18.93
CA GLY A 270 -1.71 1.29 -18.62
C GLY A 270 -2.06 0.29 -19.73
N MET A 271 -2.99 0.60 -20.64
CA MET A 271 -3.31 -0.25 -21.80
C MET A 271 -2.12 -0.44 -22.73
N ASN A 272 -1.24 0.55 -22.79
CA ASN A 272 -0.01 0.60 -23.57
C ASN A 272 1.20 -0.04 -22.87
N LEU A 273 1.06 -0.61 -21.67
CA LEU A 273 2.14 -1.25 -20.92
C LEU A 273 2.16 -2.77 -21.12
N PRO A 274 3.32 -3.43 -21.00
CA PRO A 274 3.37 -4.88 -20.96
C PRO A 274 2.70 -5.43 -19.68
N PRO A 275 2.07 -6.62 -19.72
CA PRO A 275 1.32 -7.21 -18.59
C PRO A 275 1.99 -7.14 -17.21
N HIS A 276 3.26 -7.51 -17.11
CA HIS A 276 3.97 -7.58 -15.83
C HIS A 276 4.31 -6.22 -15.21
N LEU A 277 4.16 -5.12 -15.97
CA LEU A 277 4.26 -3.75 -15.47
C LEU A 277 2.87 -3.15 -15.24
N ARG A 278 1.81 -3.94 -15.09
CA ARG A 278 0.47 -3.45 -14.74
C ARG A 278 0.17 -3.77 -13.28
N ASP A 279 1.03 -3.34 -12.36
CA ASP A 279 1.07 -3.83 -10.97
C ASP A 279 0.86 -2.73 -9.91
N TRP A 280 0.19 -1.62 -10.23
CA TRP A 280 -0.15 -0.56 -9.25
C TRP A 280 -1.58 -0.04 -9.42
N ASN A 281 -2.07 0.69 -8.43
CA ASN A 281 -3.47 1.05 -8.26
C ASN A 281 -4.10 1.80 -9.45
N TRP A 282 -3.32 2.57 -10.23
CA TRP A 282 -3.85 3.29 -11.40
C TRP A 282 -4.26 2.37 -12.54
N ILE A 283 -3.80 1.12 -12.56
CA ILE A 283 -4.33 0.11 -13.47
C ILE A 283 -5.80 -0.17 -13.17
N ASN A 284 -6.16 -0.21 -11.89
CA ASN A 284 -7.55 -0.27 -11.46
C ASN A 284 -8.28 1.06 -11.67
N VAL A 285 -7.63 2.21 -11.43
CA VAL A 285 -8.27 3.52 -11.71
C VAL A 285 -8.64 3.64 -13.18
N ALA A 286 -7.78 3.20 -14.11
CA ALA A 286 -8.03 3.23 -15.55
C ALA A 286 -9.29 2.47 -15.99
N GLN A 287 -9.82 1.58 -15.15
CA GLN A 287 -11.07 0.86 -15.42
C GLN A 287 -12.30 1.78 -15.47
N HIS A 288 -12.19 3.05 -15.06
CA HIS A 288 -13.23 4.04 -15.37
C HIS A 288 -13.53 4.13 -16.87
N PHE A 289 -12.51 3.95 -17.72
CA PHE A 289 -12.65 4.01 -19.17
C PHE A 289 -13.37 2.76 -19.71
N THR A 290 -13.05 1.59 -19.15
CA THR A 290 -13.80 0.35 -19.40
C THR A 290 -15.28 0.54 -19.05
N LEU A 291 -15.59 1.04 -17.85
CA LEU A 291 -16.96 1.28 -17.39
C LEU A 291 -17.70 2.31 -18.27
N LEU A 292 -17.03 3.37 -18.70
CA LEU A 292 -17.59 4.34 -19.65
C LEU A 292 -17.98 3.68 -20.97
N SER A 293 -17.12 2.81 -21.52
CA SER A 293 -17.40 2.12 -22.79
C SER A 293 -18.59 1.17 -22.70
N LEU A 294 -18.80 0.53 -21.54
CA LEU A 294 -19.89 -0.43 -21.32
C LEU A 294 -21.27 0.24 -21.31
N ALA A 295 -21.34 1.55 -21.11
CA ALA A 295 -22.58 2.32 -21.18
C ALA A 295 -23.24 2.24 -22.56
N ILE A 296 -22.47 1.95 -23.62
CA ILE A 296 -22.96 1.86 -25.01
C ILE A 296 -22.70 0.48 -25.62
N GLU A 297 -22.52 -0.56 -24.80
CA GLU A 297 -22.14 -1.90 -25.24
C GLU A 297 -23.08 -2.49 -26.31
N GLY A 298 -22.54 -2.78 -27.49
CA GLY A 298 -23.31 -3.31 -28.61
C GLY A 298 -24.21 -2.28 -29.33
N GLU A 299 -24.13 -1.01 -28.96
CA GLU A 299 -24.80 0.09 -29.64
C GLU A 299 -23.87 0.75 -30.66
N GLU A 300 -24.42 1.62 -31.52
CA GLU A 300 -23.60 2.26 -32.55
C GLU A 300 -22.49 3.12 -31.93
N GLY A 301 -21.27 2.93 -32.44
CA GLY A 301 -20.06 3.63 -31.99
C GLY A 301 -19.26 2.87 -30.93
N TYR A 302 -19.79 1.78 -30.37
CA TYR A 302 -19.06 0.91 -29.44
C TYR A 302 -17.85 0.26 -30.10
N ASP A 303 -16.70 0.28 -29.40
CA ASP A 303 -15.48 -0.41 -29.78
C ASP A 303 -15.21 -1.53 -28.75
N PRO A 304 -15.46 -2.81 -29.08
CA PRO A 304 -15.33 -3.92 -28.14
C PRO A 304 -13.90 -4.10 -27.62
N ARG A 305 -12.90 -3.65 -28.39
CA ARG A 305 -11.49 -3.79 -28.01
C ARG A 305 -11.16 -3.05 -26.72
N VAL A 306 -11.85 -1.94 -26.43
CA VAL A 306 -11.68 -1.19 -25.17
C VAL A 306 -12.03 -2.07 -23.97
N TYR A 307 -13.13 -2.81 -24.05
CA TYR A 307 -13.54 -3.74 -23.00
C TYR A 307 -12.57 -4.93 -22.91
N GLU A 308 -12.20 -5.53 -24.04
CA GLU A 308 -11.29 -6.67 -24.06
C GLU A 308 -9.92 -6.36 -23.44
N VAL A 309 -9.34 -5.19 -23.76
CA VAL A 309 -8.09 -4.73 -23.14
C VAL A 309 -8.32 -4.35 -21.67
N GLY A 310 -9.47 -3.80 -21.30
CA GLY A 310 -9.82 -3.56 -19.90
C GLY A 310 -9.85 -4.84 -19.05
N VAL A 311 -10.42 -5.94 -19.59
CA VAL A 311 -10.41 -7.28 -18.97
C VAL A 311 -8.99 -7.81 -18.83
N GLU A 312 -8.18 -7.66 -19.88
CA GLU A 312 -6.76 -8.03 -19.87
C GLU A 312 -6.01 -7.28 -18.76
N MET A 313 -6.16 -5.96 -18.67
CA MET A 313 -5.53 -5.15 -17.63
C MET A 313 -5.93 -5.58 -16.22
N MET A 314 -7.21 -5.88 -15.98
CA MET A 314 -7.66 -6.36 -14.66
C MET A 314 -7.04 -7.73 -14.32
N ARG A 315 -6.98 -8.63 -15.30
CA ARG A 315 -6.31 -9.94 -15.13
C ARG A 315 -4.83 -9.76 -14.82
N ASP A 316 -4.14 -8.88 -15.54
CA ASP A 316 -2.71 -8.62 -15.34
C ASP A 316 -2.45 -7.98 -13.97
N TYR A 317 -3.28 -7.01 -13.56
CA TYR A 317 -3.20 -6.41 -12.21
C TYR A 317 -3.37 -7.44 -11.11
N LEU A 318 -4.36 -8.33 -11.24
CA LEU A 318 -4.54 -9.41 -10.26
C LEU A 318 -3.38 -10.42 -10.28
N SER A 319 -2.75 -10.63 -11.44
CA SER A 319 -1.66 -11.60 -11.61
C SER A 319 -0.32 -11.08 -11.06
N HIS A 320 -0.02 -9.81 -11.30
CA HIS A 320 1.28 -9.20 -11.02
C HIS A 320 1.26 -8.22 -9.84
N GLY A 321 0.16 -7.51 -9.62
CA GLY A 321 -0.03 -6.58 -8.49
C GLY A 321 -0.29 -7.26 -7.15
N TYR A 322 -0.45 -8.58 -7.14
CA TYR A 322 -0.63 -9.38 -5.93
C TYR A 322 0.22 -10.64 -5.92
N THR A 323 0.77 -10.96 -4.76
CA THR A 323 1.40 -12.26 -4.53
C THR A 323 0.36 -13.38 -4.40
N GLN A 324 0.79 -14.65 -4.37
CA GLN A 324 -0.12 -15.78 -4.21
C GLN A 324 -0.84 -15.77 -2.86
N ASN A 325 -0.29 -15.07 -1.87
CA ASN A 325 -0.91 -14.88 -0.56
C ASN A 325 -1.84 -13.64 -0.52
N GLY A 326 -2.09 -13.00 -1.66
CA GLY A 326 -2.95 -11.83 -1.76
C GLY A 326 -2.32 -10.54 -1.23
N VAL A 327 -1.00 -10.50 -1.05
CA VAL A 327 -0.28 -9.29 -0.62
C VAL A 327 -0.09 -8.38 -1.82
N SER A 328 -0.53 -7.12 -1.72
CA SER A 328 -0.35 -6.15 -2.81
C SER A 328 1.07 -5.61 -2.87
N THR A 329 1.49 -5.23 -4.07
CA THR A 329 2.67 -4.39 -4.38
C THR A 329 2.57 -2.97 -3.80
N GLU A 330 1.41 -2.53 -3.33
CA GLU A 330 1.20 -1.30 -2.54
C GLU A 330 0.68 -1.59 -1.12
N ALA A 331 0.50 -0.54 -0.31
CA ALA A 331 -0.12 -0.66 1.01
C ALA A 331 -1.64 -0.84 0.89
N VAL A 332 -2.28 -1.37 1.94
CA VAL A 332 -3.74 -1.65 1.98
C VAL A 332 -4.56 -0.45 1.49
N GLY A 333 -4.31 0.75 2.02
CA GLY A 333 -5.11 1.93 1.67
C GLY A 333 -4.97 2.36 0.21
N TYR A 334 -3.77 2.42 -0.35
CA TYR A 334 -3.56 2.84 -1.75
C TYR A 334 -3.98 1.77 -2.76
N THR A 335 -3.82 0.50 -2.41
CA THR A 335 -4.41 -0.62 -3.14
C THR A 335 -5.93 -0.44 -3.23
N SER A 336 -6.56 -0.18 -2.08
CA SER A 336 -8.01 -0.02 -1.97
C SER A 336 -8.55 1.25 -2.63
N PHE A 337 -7.70 2.27 -2.81
CA PHE A 337 -8.04 3.46 -3.60
C PHE A 337 -8.29 3.12 -5.07
N GLY A 338 -7.43 2.30 -5.70
CA GLY A 338 -7.65 1.82 -7.06
C GLY A 338 -8.96 1.03 -7.19
N TRP A 339 -9.27 0.22 -6.18
CA TRP A 339 -10.50 -0.57 -6.11
C TRP A 339 -11.80 0.24 -6.10
N LEU A 340 -11.76 1.56 -5.91
CA LEU A 340 -12.94 2.41 -6.13
C LEU A 340 -13.48 2.28 -7.57
N TRP A 341 -12.61 2.09 -8.56
CA TRP A 341 -12.99 1.83 -9.95
C TRP A 341 -12.83 0.36 -10.34
N GLY A 342 -11.83 -0.32 -9.76
CA GLY A 342 -11.59 -1.73 -10.02
C GLY A 342 -12.75 -2.63 -9.58
N SER A 343 -13.40 -2.34 -8.45
CA SER A 343 -14.48 -3.20 -7.91
C SER A 343 -15.74 -3.20 -8.77
N PRO A 344 -16.31 -2.03 -9.15
CA PRO A 344 -17.44 -2.01 -10.08
C PRO A 344 -17.07 -2.58 -11.46
N ALA A 345 -15.85 -2.37 -11.95
CA ALA A 345 -15.39 -2.99 -13.20
C ALA A 345 -15.33 -4.51 -13.10
N LEU A 346 -14.80 -5.06 -12.00
CA LEU A 346 -14.75 -6.50 -11.74
C LEU A 346 -16.15 -7.11 -11.66
N ALA A 347 -17.10 -6.42 -11.04
CA ALA A 347 -18.51 -6.83 -11.01
C ALA A 347 -19.13 -6.82 -12.41
N ALA A 348 -18.91 -5.76 -13.19
CA ALA A 348 -19.38 -5.65 -14.58
C ALA A 348 -18.79 -6.76 -15.49
N MET A 349 -17.51 -7.10 -15.29
CA MET A 349 -16.83 -8.20 -15.98
C MET A 349 -17.44 -9.56 -15.58
N THR A 350 -17.72 -9.77 -14.30
CA THR A 350 -18.34 -11.00 -13.78
C THR A 350 -19.73 -11.25 -14.41
N ARG A 351 -20.54 -10.19 -14.57
CA ARG A 351 -21.84 -10.27 -15.25
C ARG A 351 -21.74 -10.71 -16.72
N ARG A 352 -20.62 -10.39 -17.36
CA ARG A 352 -20.31 -10.75 -18.76
C ARG A 352 -19.63 -12.12 -18.89
N GLY A 353 -19.38 -12.79 -17.76
CA GLY A 353 -18.84 -14.14 -17.70
C GLY A 353 -17.33 -14.24 -17.54
N GLU A 354 -16.67 -13.10 -17.32
CA GLU A 354 -15.26 -13.08 -16.94
C GLU A 354 -15.12 -13.44 -15.46
N ASN A 355 -14.50 -14.57 -15.16
CA ASN A 355 -14.42 -15.10 -13.80
C ASN A 355 -13.24 -14.53 -12.99
N LEU A 356 -12.81 -13.29 -13.24
CA LEU A 356 -11.64 -12.70 -12.58
C LEU A 356 -11.83 -12.56 -11.05
N ILE A 357 -13.08 -12.44 -10.59
CA ILE A 357 -13.42 -12.43 -9.16
C ILE A 357 -13.13 -13.75 -8.44
N ALA A 358 -12.98 -14.84 -9.20
CA ALA A 358 -12.62 -16.16 -8.70
C ALA A 358 -11.11 -16.41 -8.75
N MET A 359 -10.28 -15.46 -9.23
CA MET A 359 -8.83 -15.65 -9.25
C MET A 359 -8.29 -15.86 -7.83
N ASP A 360 -7.44 -16.86 -7.68
CA ASP A 360 -6.79 -17.25 -6.42
C ASP A 360 -6.18 -16.06 -5.66
N ARG A 361 -5.45 -15.19 -6.35
CA ARG A 361 -4.84 -13.98 -5.79
C ARG A 361 -5.88 -13.02 -5.25
N TYR A 362 -7.00 -12.83 -5.97
CA TYR A 362 -8.10 -12.00 -5.48
C TYR A 362 -8.78 -12.62 -4.25
N ARG A 363 -8.99 -13.94 -4.26
CA ARG A 363 -9.55 -14.70 -3.12
C ARG A 363 -8.65 -14.67 -1.89
N ALA A 364 -7.33 -14.53 -2.06
CA ALA A 364 -6.38 -14.53 -0.95
C ALA A 364 -6.28 -13.17 -0.20
N ILE A 365 -6.67 -12.05 -0.83
CA ILE A 365 -6.54 -10.70 -0.25
C ILE A 365 -7.13 -10.54 1.16
N PRO A 366 -8.35 -11.05 1.49
CA PRO A 366 -8.91 -10.94 2.83
C PRO A 366 -8.00 -11.53 3.92
N ARG A 367 -7.25 -12.60 3.62
CA ARG A 367 -6.31 -13.19 4.58
C ARG A 367 -5.19 -12.21 4.93
N TRP A 368 -4.63 -11.50 3.96
CA TRP A 368 -3.62 -10.47 4.21
C TRP A 368 -4.22 -9.24 4.93
N GLN A 369 -5.40 -8.78 4.53
CA GLN A 369 -6.09 -7.66 5.19
C GLN A 369 -6.39 -7.97 6.67
N LEU A 370 -6.81 -9.19 7.00
CA LEU A 370 -6.99 -9.62 8.39
C LEU A 370 -5.66 -9.67 9.15
N GLN A 371 -4.59 -10.14 8.51
CA GLN A 371 -3.27 -10.22 9.14
C GLN A 371 -2.69 -8.82 9.45
N THR A 372 -3.03 -7.80 8.67
CA THR A 372 -2.55 -6.41 8.84
C THR A 372 -3.44 -5.55 9.74
N MET A 373 -4.55 -6.08 10.24
CA MET A 373 -5.42 -5.38 11.18
C MET A 373 -4.72 -5.23 12.54
N ILE A 374 -4.81 -4.05 13.15
CA ILE A 374 -4.24 -3.78 14.47
C ILE A 374 -5.19 -4.37 15.54
N PRO A 375 -4.73 -5.30 16.39
CA PRO A 375 -5.57 -5.95 17.40
C PRO A 375 -6.33 -4.98 18.30
N GLY A 376 -7.60 -5.27 18.56
CA GLY A 376 -8.46 -4.49 19.45
C GLY A 376 -8.82 -3.10 18.94
N THR A 377 -8.61 -2.83 17.65
CA THR A 377 -8.91 -1.52 17.03
C THR A 377 -9.60 -1.70 15.67
N ASP A 378 -10.16 -0.60 15.15
CA ASP A 378 -10.71 -0.49 13.81
C ASP A 378 -9.67 0.01 12.77
N ARG A 379 -8.38 -0.17 13.06
CA ARG A 379 -7.26 0.34 12.24
C ARG A 379 -6.47 -0.79 11.58
N TRP A 380 -5.84 -0.45 10.46
CA TRP A 380 -4.91 -1.30 9.73
C TRP A 380 -3.52 -0.70 9.75
N ASN A 381 -2.51 -1.55 9.59
CA ASN A 381 -1.15 -1.10 9.33
C ASN A 381 -0.45 -2.02 8.32
N SER A 382 -0.05 -1.42 7.21
CA SER A 382 0.79 -2.04 6.18
C SER A 382 1.83 -1.02 5.70
N PRO A 383 3.01 -1.45 5.23
CA PRO A 383 4.04 -0.53 4.75
C PRO A 383 3.63 0.18 3.45
N GLY A 384 3.82 1.51 3.38
CA GLY A 384 3.59 2.35 2.20
C GLY A 384 2.44 3.36 2.34
N ASP A 385 2.17 4.12 1.26
CA ASP A 385 1.16 5.18 1.29
C ASP A 385 -0.23 4.64 1.62
N GLY A 386 -0.93 5.32 2.52
CA GLY A 386 -2.27 4.90 2.95
C GLY A 386 -2.29 3.62 3.78
N GLY A 387 -1.15 3.02 4.12
CA GLY A 387 -1.09 1.77 4.86
C GLY A 387 -1.71 1.80 6.27
N SER A 388 -1.92 2.99 6.83
CA SER A 388 -2.65 3.23 8.08
C SER A 388 -4.18 3.29 7.94
N HIS A 389 -4.71 3.11 6.73
CA HIS A 389 -6.16 3.17 6.44
C HIS A 389 -6.72 1.76 6.25
N ALA A 390 -7.99 1.59 6.58
CA ALA A 390 -8.75 0.39 6.28
C ALA A 390 -8.92 0.18 4.76
N PRO A 391 -9.22 -1.06 4.32
CA PRO A 391 -9.75 -1.29 2.99
C PRO A 391 -11.00 -0.44 2.72
N THR A 392 -11.25 -0.10 1.45
CA THR A 392 -12.39 0.74 1.10
C THR A 392 -13.70 -0.05 1.19
N HIS A 393 -14.80 0.64 1.49
CA HIS A 393 -16.12 0.00 1.53
C HIS A 393 -16.46 -0.63 0.17
N HIS A 394 -16.09 -0.02 -0.95
CA HIS A 394 -16.34 -0.52 -2.31
C HIS A 394 -15.73 -1.89 -2.55
N GLU A 395 -14.47 -2.07 -2.17
CA GLU A 395 -13.79 -3.36 -2.31
C GLU A 395 -14.52 -4.44 -1.49
N LEU A 396 -14.79 -4.17 -0.22
CA LEU A 396 -15.39 -5.15 0.67
C LEU A 396 -16.87 -5.41 0.39
N MET A 397 -17.63 -4.41 -0.06
CA MET A 397 -19.04 -4.56 -0.46
C MET A 397 -19.17 -5.48 -1.67
N VAL A 398 -18.36 -5.27 -2.71
CA VAL A 398 -18.36 -6.17 -3.87
C VAL A 398 -17.98 -7.59 -3.46
N ARG A 399 -16.96 -7.75 -2.59
CA ARG A 399 -16.60 -9.06 -2.05
C ARG A 399 -17.73 -9.71 -1.26
N LYS A 400 -18.31 -9.02 -0.27
CA LYS A 400 -19.43 -9.54 0.55
C LYS A 400 -20.62 -9.88 -0.33
N PHE A 401 -20.91 -9.06 -1.34
CA PHE A 401 -22.01 -9.30 -2.27
C PHE A 401 -21.84 -10.62 -3.03
N PHE A 402 -20.65 -10.90 -3.55
CA PHE A 402 -20.38 -12.12 -4.33
C PHE A 402 -19.93 -13.33 -3.51
N TYR A 403 -19.45 -13.13 -2.29
CA TYR A 403 -19.05 -14.18 -1.35
C TYR A 403 -19.72 -13.95 0.00
N PRO A 404 -21.07 -14.04 0.06
CA PRO A 404 -21.82 -13.68 1.25
C PRO A 404 -21.51 -14.57 2.46
N ASP A 405 -21.15 -15.83 2.20
CA ASP A 405 -20.90 -16.83 3.23
C ASP A 405 -19.39 -17.00 3.54
N ASP A 406 -18.52 -16.15 2.97
CA ASP A 406 -17.09 -16.19 3.24
C ASP A 406 -16.80 -15.50 4.59
N PRO A 407 -16.41 -16.26 5.63
CA PRO A 407 -16.33 -15.71 6.98
C PRO A 407 -15.22 -14.65 7.11
N LEU A 408 -14.14 -14.77 6.34
CA LEU A 408 -13.05 -13.78 6.39
C LEU A 408 -13.49 -12.46 5.76
N VAL A 409 -14.18 -12.53 4.62
CA VAL A 409 -14.76 -11.34 3.98
C VAL A 409 -15.75 -10.67 4.92
N ASP A 410 -16.64 -11.45 5.53
CA ASP A 410 -17.69 -10.95 6.40
C ASP A 410 -17.16 -10.26 7.66
N ALA A 411 -16.18 -10.85 8.35
CA ALA A 411 -15.59 -10.25 9.54
C ALA A 411 -14.84 -8.94 9.26
N ILE A 412 -14.09 -8.86 8.15
CA ILE A 412 -13.42 -7.62 7.75
C ILE A 412 -14.45 -6.56 7.30
N TYR A 413 -15.49 -7.00 6.59
CA TYR A 413 -16.57 -6.12 6.17
C TYR A 413 -17.34 -5.55 7.37
N ALA A 414 -17.57 -6.32 8.44
CA ALA A 414 -18.22 -5.85 9.66
C ALA A 414 -17.53 -4.62 10.27
N GLU A 415 -16.19 -4.65 10.37
CA GLU A 415 -15.40 -3.52 10.87
C GLU A 415 -15.58 -2.26 10.01
N VAL A 416 -15.48 -2.44 8.70
CA VAL A 416 -15.53 -1.35 7.74
C VAL A 416 -16.96 -0.81 7.59
N ALA A 417 -17.98 -1.68 7.65
CA ALA A 417 -19.39 -1.29 7.65
C ALA A 417 -19.76 -0.50 8.92
N ALA A 418 -19.26 -0.91 10.09
CA ALA A 418 -19.46 -0.18 11.35
C ALA A 418 -18.93 1.25 11.27
N GLN A 419 -17.75 1.45 10.68
CA GLN A 419 -17.19 2.79 10.48
C GLN A 419 -18.10 3.67 9.59
N LEU A 420 -18.69 3.11 8.54
CA LEU A 420 -19.65 3.81 7.67
C LEU A 420 -20.94 4.18 8.43
N LEU A 421 -21.46 3.26 9.22
CA LEU A 421 -22.69 3.45 9.99
C LEU A 421 -22.51 4.53 11.07
N ASP A 422 -21.42 4.46 11.83
CA ASP A 422 -21.09 5.41 12.90
C ASP A 422 -20.67 6.78 12.35
N ARG A 423 -19.66 6.80 11.47
CA ARG A 423 -18.97 8.05 11.07
C ARG A 423 -19.51 8.67 9.79
N GLY A 424 -20.31 7.93 9.01
CA GLY A 424 -20.85 8.37 7.72
C GLY A 424 -19.81 8.41 6.59
N ASP A 425 -20.23 8.97 5.44
CA ASP A 425 -19.33 9.16 4.30
C ASP A 425 -18.31 10.27 4.60
N ARG A 426 -17.02 9.91 4.58
CA ARG A 426 -15.90 10.86 4.73
C ARG A 426 -15.61 11.66 3.44
N GLY A 427 -16.35 11.42 2.36
CA GLY A 427 -16.30 12.15 1.09
C GLY A 427 -15.35 11.54 0.07
N HIS A 428 -14.93 10.28 0.27
CA HIS A 428 -13.92 9.64 -0.58
C HIS A 428 -14.50 8.67 -1.63
N PHE A 429 -15.77 8.23 -1.50
CA PHE A 429 -16.33 7.21 -2.40
C PHE A 429 -17.67 7.54 -3.08
N THR A 430 -17.91 6.96 -4.26
CA THR A 430 -19.14 7.08 -5.06
C THR A 430 -20.29 6.30 -4.40
N LEU A 431 -21.43 6.95 -4.17
CA LEU A 431 -22.60 6.34 -3.52
C LEU A 431 -23.31 5.31 -4.42
N ILE A 432 -23.17 5.44 -5.75
CA ILE A 432 -23.81 4.56 -6.73
C ILE A 432 -23.32 3.12 -6.52
N ASP A 433 -22.01 2.90 -6.63
CA ASP A 433 -21.43 1.57 -6.51
C ASP A 433 -21.72 0.98 -5.11
N ALA A 434 -21.59 1.79 -4.06
CA ALA A 434 -21.88 1.35 -2.68
C ALA A 434 -23.35 0.96 -2.49
N LEU A 435 -24.30 1.67 -3.09
CA LEU A 435 -25.73 1.33 -3.02
C LEU A 435 -26.04 0.05 -3.79
N VAL A 436 -25.45 -0.12 -4.99
CA VAL A 436 -25.65 -1.31 -5.82
C VAL A 436 -25.25 -2.58 -5.09
N PHE A 437 -24.17 -2.53 -4.31
CA PHE A 437 -23.65 -3.68 -3.56
C PHE A 437 -23.93 -3.62 -2.05
N ALA A 438 -24.85 -2.75 -1.61
CA ALA A 438 -25.19 -2.63 -0.19
C ALA A 438 -25.74 -3.95 0.35
N ASP A 439 -25.11 -4.47 1.40
CA ASP A 439 -25.53 -5.63 2.18
C ASP A 439 -25.14 -5.38 3.64
N ASP A 440 -25.71 -6.12 4.59
CA ASP A 440 -25.25 -6.07 5.98
C ASP A 440 -24.19 -7.16 6.22
N ALA A 441 -23.30 -6.92 7.19
CA ALA A 441 -22.42 -7.97 7.69
C ALA A 441 -23.22 -8.92 8.61
N ASP A 442 -22.89 -10.21 8.58
CA ASP A 442 -23.48 -11.18 9.50
C ASP A 442 -22.69 -11.23 10.82
N ALA A 443 -21.38 -10.99 10.76
CA ALA A 443 -20.50 -10.85 11.89
C ALA A 443 -20.68 -9.50 12.60
N GLU A 444 -20.46 -9.53 13.92
CA GLU A 444 -20.38 -8.32 14.73
C GLU A 444 -19.00 -7.65 14.58
N PRO A 445 -18.92 -6.30 14.59
CA PRO A 445 -17.65 -5.59 14.68
C PRO A 445 -16.86 -6.02 15.93
N GLY A 446 -15.56 -6.21 15.79
CA GLY A 446 -14.66 -6.79 16.80
C GLY A 446 -14.51 -8.31 16.72
N ALA A 447 -15.30 -9.03 15.91
CA ALA A 447 -15.27 -10.49 15.87
C ALA A 447 -14.06 -11.08 15.11
N ALA A 448 -13.32 -10.26 14.35
CA ALA A 448 -12.30 -10.73 13.42
C ALA A 448 -11.17 -11.55 14.08
N ALA A 449 -10.73 -11.18 15.29
CA ALA A 449 -9.72 -11.95 16.01
C ALA A 449 -10.27 -13.31 16.49
N ALA A 450 -11.47 -13.33 17.05
CA ALA A 450 -12.11 -14.58 17.50
C ALA A 450 -12.33 -15.55 16.33
N LEU A 451 -12.81 -15.04 15.20
CA LEU A 451 -12.99 -15.83 13.99
C LEU A 451 -11.66 -16.39 13.47
N ALA A 452 -10.60 -15.59 13.44
CA ALA A 452 -9.29 -16.03 13.01
C ALA A 452 -8.75 -17.20 13.88
N ALA A 453 -9.02 -17.16 15.18
CA ALA A 453 -8.71 -18.23 16.11
C ALA A 453 -9.53 -19.50 15.80
N GLU A 454 -10.84 -19.35 15.57
CA GLU A 454 -11.75 -20.45 15.23
C GLU A 454 -11.36 -21.15 13.92
N LEU A 455 -10.96 -20.37 12.91
CA LEU A 455 -10.47 -20.87 11.62
C LEU A 455 -9.06 -21.47 11.71
N GLY A 456 -8.39 -21.40 12.86
CA GLY A 456 -7.04 -21.92 13.05
C GLY A 456 -6.00 -21.20 12.19
N LEU A 457 -6.17 -19.90 11.93
CA LEU A 457 -5.21 -19.13 11.15
C LEU A 457 -3.85 -19.07 11.86
N THR A 458 -2.78 -19.16 11.08
CA THR A 458 -1.41 -19.16 11.61
C THR A 458 -1.07 -17.86 12.33
N THR A 459 -0.31 -17.98 13.41
CA THR A 459 0.25 -16.84 14.16
C THR A 459 1.55 -16.29 13.55
N THR A 460 2.02 -16.90 12.46
CA THR A 460 3.05 -16.33 11.57
C THR A 460 2.50 -16.34 10.15
N PHE A 461 2.45 -15.17 9.52
CA PHE A 461 2.17 -15.01 8.10
C PHE A 461 3.46 -14.57 7.40
N THR A 462 3.81 -15.22 6.30
CA THR A 462 5.02 -14.91 5.52
C THR A 462 4.67 -14.76 4.05
N ASP A 463 5.25 -13.76 3.41
CA ASP A 463 5.21 -13.58 1.97
C ASP A 463 6.62 -13.29 1.44
N ALA A 464 7.20 -14.27 0.74
CA ALA A 464 8.56 -14.19 0.22
C ALA A 464 8.69 -13.25 -0.98
N GLY A 465 7.62 -13.08 -1.78
CA GLY A 465 7.64 -12.15 -2.91
C GLY A 465 7.83 -10.72 -2.42
N ARG A 466 7.10 -10.35 -1.38
CA ARG A 466 7.15 -9.05 -0.73
C ARG A 466 8.29 -8.88 0.28
N GLY A 467 8.86 -9.99 0.77
CA GLY A 467 9.73 -9.97 1.93
C GLY A 467 9.01 -9.45 3.17
N LEU A 468 7.79 -9.94 3.42
CA LEU A 468 6.91 -9.55 4.51
C LEU A 468 6.74 -10.73 5.49
N MET A 469 6.89 -10.46 6.78
CA MET A 469 6.49 -11.35 7.86
C MET A 469 5.60 -10.59 8.84
N ILE A 470 4.48 -11.21 9.24
CA ILE A 470 3.63 -10.72 10.33
C ILE A 470 3.59 -11.82 11.39
N ALA A 471 4.24 -11.56 12.53
CA ALA A 471 4.24 -12.47 13.66
C ALA A 471 3.29 -11.94 14.74
N ARG A 472 2.44 -12.82 15.27
CA ARG A 472 1.60 -12.56 16.45
C ARG A 472 1.80 -13.67 17.49
N ASP A 473 1.51 -13.42 18.76
CA ASP A 473 1.51 -14.46 19.79
C ASP A 473 0.23 -15.31 19.72
N ARG A 474 -0.92 -14.66 19.54
CA ARG A 474 -2.25 -15.27 19.46
C ARG A 474 -3.22 -14.43 18.64
N TRP A 475 -4.43 -14.92 18.47
CA TRP A 475 -5.56 -14.17 17.94
C TRP A 475 -6.44 -13.67 19.09
N ALA A 476 -6.20 -12.44 19.54
CA ALA A 476 -6.96 -11.75 20.58
C ALA A 476 -6.83 -10.24 20.41
N ASP A 477 -7.74 -9.46 20.99
CA ASP A 477 -7.73 -7.99 20.90
C ASP A 477 -6.51 -7.34 21.56
N ASP A 478 -5.89 -8.03 22.52
CA ASP A 478 -4.71 -7.55 23.23
C ASP A 478 -3.41 -8.26 22.83
N ALA A 479 -3.45 -9.04 21.74
CA ALA A 479 -2.32 -9.80 21.20
C ALA A 479 -1.11 -8.90 20.90
N THR A 480 0.08 -9.48 21.06
CA THR A 480 1.35 -8.90 20.61
C THR A 480 1.55 -9.25 19.15
N VAL A 481 1.66 -8.23 18.28
CA VAL A 481 1.84 -8.38 16.83
C VAL A 481 3.00 -7.50 16.37
N MET A 482 3.88 -8.09 15.56
CA MET A 482 5.03 -7.46 14.94
C MET A 482 5.04 -7.72 13.42
N PRO A 483 4.50 -6.79 12.61
CA PRO A 483 4.75 -6.74 11.18
C PRO A 483 6.20 -6.32 10.89
N MET A 484 6.78 -6.92 9.86
CA MET A 484 8.19 -6.79 9.46
C MET A 484 8.29 -6.87 7.94
N ALA A 485 8.90 -5.86 7.29
CA ALA A 485 8.97 -5.83 5.82
C ALA A 485 10.32 -5.38 5.28
N ALA A 486 10.83 -6.07 4.26
CA ALA A 486 12.06 -5.75 3.53
C ALA A 486 11.81 -5.30 2.09
N ARG A 487 10.67 -5.67 1.48
CA ARG A 487 10.21 -5.20 0.16
C ARG A 487 11.17 -5.57 -0.96
N THR A 488 11.33 -6.88 -1.11
CA THR A 488 12.15 -7.52 -2.15
C THR A 488 11.59 -7.35 -3.55
N ASP A 489 10.33 -6.94 -3.69
CA ASP A 489 9.62 -6.80 -4.96
C ASP A 489 9.76 -5.43 -5.63
N GLY A 490 10.52 -4.49 -5.03
CA GLY A 490 10.76 -3.19 -5.65
C GLY A 490 11.55 -3.32 -6.96
N PHE A 491 10.97 -2.87 -8.07
CA PHE A 491 11.67 -2.70 -9.35
C PHE A 491 11.45 -1.33 -10.00
N ASN A 492 10.61 -0.49 -9.40
CA ASN A 492 10.26 0.85 -9.89
C ASN A 492 9.97 1.82 -8.75
N THR A 493 9.73 3.09 -9.09
CA THR A 493 9.14 4.06 -8.17
C THR A 493 7.63 3.84 -8.06
N ASN A 494 7.19 3.43 -6.86
CA ASN A 494 5.78 3.28 -6.52
C ASN A 494 5.42 4.05 -5.22
N HIS A 495 4.22 3.84 -4.69
CA HIS A 495 3.70 4.34 -3.42
C HIS A 495 4.36 3.73 -2.15
N ASP A 496 5.62 3.40 -2.30
CA ASP A 496 6.49 2.82 -1.28
C ASP A 496 7.18 3.90 -0.48
N HIS A 497 7.66 3.56 0.71
CA HIS A 497 8.49 4.46 1.50
C HIS A 497 9.94 3.96 1.55
N ALA A 498 10.83 4.80 2.10
CA ALA A 498 12.19 4.42 2.44
C ALA A 498 12.26 3.68 3.78
N ASP A 499 11.62 2.51 3.82
CA ASP A 499 11.26 1.74 5.02
C ASP A 499 11.78 0.29 5.02
N ARG A 500 12.76 -0.05 4.17
CA ARG A 500 13.21 -1.45 4.01
C ARG A 500 13.82 -1.96 5.30
N GLY A 501 13.32 -3.08 5.82
CA GLY A 501 13.69 -3.62 7.13
C GLY A 501 12.94 -2.96 8.29
N GLY A 502 11.93 -2.12 8.04
CA GLY A 502 11.07 -1.55 9.07
C GLY A 502 10.23 -2.61 9.76
N PHE A 503 9.88 -2.35 11.03
CA PHE A 503 8.93 -3.15 11.80
C PHE A 503 7.83 -2.26 12.37
N GLN A 504 6.76 -2.85 12.88
CA GLN A 504 5.77 -2.20 13.75
C GLN A 504 5.52 -3.06 14.99
N LEU A 505 4.93 -2.47 16.03
CA LEU A 505 4.60 -3.20 17.26
C LEU A 505 3.25 -2.78 17.79
N PHE A 506 2.37 -3.77 17.93
CA PHE A 506 1.04 -3.65 18.54
C PHE A 506 0.96 -4.64 19.69
N ALA A 507 0.46 -4.23 20.85
CA ALA A 507 0.33 -5.12 22.00
C ALA A 507 -0.58 -4.47 23.05
N LEU A 508 -1.24 -5.29 23.86
CA LEU A 508 -2.07 -4.82 24.98
C LEU A 508 -3.22 -3.91 24.52
N GLY A 509 -3.78 -4.20 23.34
CA GLY A 509 -4.94 -3.50 22.77
C GLY A 509 -4.62 -2.12 22.20
N ARG A 510 -3.35 -1.83 21.89
CA ARG A 510 -2.96 -0.56 21.27
C ARG A 510 -1.75 -0.66 20.36
N PRO A 511 -1.62 0.29 19.42
CA PRO A 511 -0.37 0.49 18.71
C PRO A 511 0.70 1.18 19.58
N TRP A 512 1.92 0.65 19.54
CA TRP A 512 3.10 1.28 20.14
C TRP A 512 3.93 2.01 19.09
N SER A 513 4.07 1.37 17.93
CA SER A 513 4.71 1.93 16.77
C SER A 513 3.97 1.49 15.51
N ALA A 514 3.24 2.43 14.92
CA ALA A 514 2.52 2.25 13.68
C ALA A 514 3.18 3.06 12.57
N ASP A 515 3.09 2.57 11.33
CA ASP A 515 3.44 3.39 10.18
C ASP A 515 2.39 4.49 9.93
N GLY A 516 2.84 5.60 9.35
CA GLY A 516 2.03 6.79 9.13
C GLY A 516 1.70 7.04 7.65
N PHE A 517 0.67 7.85 7.41
CA PHE A 517 0.35 8.29 6.05
C PHE A 517 1.48 9.11 5.42
N ARG A 518 1.92 8.74 4.20
CA ARG A 518 2.96 9.45 3.44
C ARG A 518 4.26 9.67 4.24
N SER A 519 4.71 8.65 4.97
CA SER A 519 5.96 8.65 5.74
C SER A 519 7.24 8.54 4.90
N VAL A 520 7.23 8.87 3.61
CA VAL A 520 8.20 8.53 2.55
C VAL A 520 9.71 8.44 2.86
N GLU A 521 10.24 9.11 3.88
CA GLU A 521 11.66 9.13 4.26
C GLU A 521 11.95 8.23 5.48
N SER A 522 13.10 7.56 5.50
CA SER A 522 13.50 6.66 6.61
C SER A 522 13.45 7.26 8.01
N ARG A 523 13.56 8.58 8.13
CA ARG A 523 13.47 9.27 9.43
C ARG A 523 12.06 9.19 10.05
N HIS A 524 11.05 8.81 9.27
CA HIS A 524 9.67 8.57 9.71
C HIS A 524 9.37 7.08 9.87
N HIS A 525 10.40 6.22 9.95
CA HIS A 525 10.26 4.78 10.08
C HIS A 525 11.15 4.23 11.19
N ASN A 526 10.97 2.95 11.49
CA ASN A 526 11.71 2.25 12.52
C ASN A 526 13.01 1.69 11.94
N LEU A 527 14.04 2.54 11.78
CA LEU A 527 15.29 2.22 11.07
C LEU A 527 16.50 2.77 11.83
N VAL A 528 17.71 2.55 11.29
CA VAL A 528 18.92 3.24 11.76
C VAL A 528 19.25 4.41 10.83
N LEU A 529 19.44 5.60 11.40
CA LEU A 529 19.97 6.76 10.67
C LEU A 529 21.47 6.89 10.93
N ILE A 530 22.23 7.27 9.90
CA ILE A 530 23.68 7.51 9.96
C ILE A 530 23.92 8.98 9.65
N ASP A 531 24.43 9.73 10.63
CA ASP A 531 24.60 11.19 10.55
C ASP A 531 23.29 11.90 10.12
N GLY A 532 22.15 11.38 10.58
CA GLY A 532 20.81 11.90 10.24
C GLY A 532 20.24 11.44 8.90
N ARG A 533 20.96 10.60 8.12
CA ARG A 533 20.53 10.09 6.81
C ARG A 533 20.14 8.62 6.88
N GLY A 534 19.06 8.24 6.21
CA GLY A 534 18.60 6.85 6.09
C GLY A 534 18.82 6.29 4.70
N GLN A 535 17.85 5.48 4.27
CA GLN A 535 17.75 4.94 2.91
C GLN A 535 17.33 6.03 1.91
N GLY A 536 17.59 5.76 0.64
CA GLY A 536 17.13 6.63 -0.45
C GLY A 536 15.62 6.62 -0.63
N TYR A 537 15.02 7.76 -0.98
CA TYR A 537 13.63 7.84 -1.43
C TYR A 537 13.55 8.40 -2.86
N PRO A 538 12.74 7.80 -3.75
CA PRO A 538 12.15 6.45 -3.65
C PRO A 538 13.21 5.37 -3.40
N ALA A 539 12.80 4.29 -2.73
CA ALA A 539 13.73 3.31 -2.17
C ALA A 539 13.95 2.12 -3.09
N ALA A 540 15.21 1.70 -3.19
CA ALA A 540 15.57 0.43 -3.80
C ALA A 540 15.04 -0.77 -2.97
N PRO A 541 14.96 -1.99 -3.53
CA PRO A 541 14.64 -3.19 -2.76
C PRO A 541 15.77 -3.53 -1.79
N ALA A 542 15.43 -4.27 -0.74
CA ALA A 542 16.38 -4.98 0.10
C ALA A 542 16.35 -6.48 -0.23
N ASP A 543 17.35 -7.21 0.25
CA ASP A 543 17.38 -8.67 0.18
C ASP A 543 16.91 -9.28 1.50
N VAL A 544 16.04 -10.28 1.42
CA VAL A 544 15.69 -11.13 2.57
C VAL A 544 16.62 -12.33 2.59
N ILE A 545 17.38 -12.45 3.68
CA ILE A 545 18.31 -13.55 3.87
C ILE A 545 17.59 -14.77 4.43
N ALA A 546 16.68 -14.56 5.39
CA ALA A 546 15.86 -15.63 5.95
C ALA A 546 14.55 -15.10 6.56
N MET A 547 13.53 -15.95 6.56
CA MET A 547 12.28 -15.79 7.30
C MET A 547 12.00 -17.09 8.04
N GLU A 548 12.50 -17.18 9.26
CA GLU A 548 12.48 -18.41 10.06
C GLU A 548 11.44 -18.31 11.17
N HIS A 549 10.70 -19.38 11.41
CA HIS A 549 9.75 -19.42 12.53
C HIS A 549 9.53 -20.82 13.08
N THR A 550 9.24 -20.84 14.38
CA THR A 550 8.77 -21.99 15.16
C THR A 550 7.47 -21.60 15.88
N GLU A 551 6.91 -22.51 16.67
CA GLU A 551 5.79 -22.16 17.56
C GLU A 551 6.18 -21.09 18.58
N ASP A 552 7.45 -21.06 19.01
CA ASP A 552 7.94 -20.18 20.07
C ASP A 552 8.56 -18.86 19.55
N ALA A 553 8.89 -18.76 18.26
CA ALA A 553 9.60 -17.59 17.73
C ALA A 553 9.36 -17.38 16.22
N ALA A 554 9.45 -16.14 15.73
CA ALA A 554 9.43 -15.83 14.30
C ALA A 554 10.32 -14.63 13.99
N PHE A 555 11.25 -14.76 13.03
CA PHE A 555 12.28 -13.78 12.72
C PHE A 555 12.47 -13.58 11.21
N LEU A 556 12.66 -12.31 10.82
CA LEU A 556 13.08 -11.89 9.50
C LEU A 556 14.51 -11.33 9.56
N ILE A 557 15.34 -11.76 8.62
CA ILE A 557 16.73 -11.30 8.45
C ILE A 557 16.84 -10.64 7.08
N ALA A 558 17.32 -9.40 7.02
CA ALA A 558 17.48 -8.65 5.78
C ALA A 558 18.85 -7.98 5.64
N ASP A 559 19.34 -7.92 4.40
CA ASP A 559 20.42 -7.03 3.98
C ASP A 559 19.83 -5.73 3.43
N LEU A 560 20.16 -4.64 4.10
CA LEU A 560 19.67 -3.29 3.83
C LEU A 560 20.74 -2.42 3.17
N ALA A 561 21.94 -2.93 2.87
CA ALA A 561 23.03 -2.11 2.33
C ALA A 561 22.63 -1.42 1.01
N TYR A 562 21.91 -2.13 0.14
CA TYR A 562 21.47 -1.63 -1.16
C TYR A 562 20.54 -0.40 -1.07
N PRO A 563 19.45 -0.40 -0.29
CA PRO A 563 18.59 0.78 -0.13
C PRO A 563 19.25 1.95 0.62
N TYR A 564 20.32 1.73 1.40
CA TYR A 564 21.15 2.84 1.89
C TYR A 564 22.02 3.43 0.76
N ALA A 565 22.59 2.58 -0.10
CA ALA A 565 23.48 3.01 -1.16
C ALA A 565 22.79 3.84 -2.24
N TRP A 566 21.52 3.55 -2.56
CA TRP A 566 20.84 4.11 -3.72
C TRP A 566 19.50 4.78 -3.39
N ARG A 567 19.16 5.79 -4.18
CA ARG A 567 17.79 6.31 -4.32
C ARG A 567 17.33 6.21 -5.77
N TRP A 568 16.04 6.04 -5.98
CA TRP A 568 15.39 5.87 -7.28
C TRP A 568 14.52 7.08 -7.64
N PRO A 569 15.11 8.20 -8.04
CA PRO A 569 14.35 9.36 -8.50
C PRO A 569 13.59 9.06 -9.80
N LYS A 570 12.63 9.93 -10.14
CA LYS A 570 11.89 9.87 -11.40
C LYS A 570 12.85 9.87 -12.59
N ALA A 571 12.66 8.93 -13.52
CA ALA A 571 13.49 8.81 -14.72
C ALA A 571 13.28 10.00 -15.67
N ALA A 572 12.14 10.68 -15.59
CA ALA A 572 11.90 11.93 -16.30
C ALA A 572 12.94 13.03 -15.98
N TYR A 573 13.56 13.02 -14.80
CA TYR A 573 14.63 13.97 -14.45
C TYR A 573 15.97 13.66 -15.14
N ALA A 574 16.15 12.43 -15.58
CA ALA A 574 17.37 11.94 -16.24
C ALA A 574 17.32 12.09 -17.78
N GLN A 575 16.23 12.63 -18.33
CA GLN A 575 16.08 12.87 -19.77
C GLN A 575 16.82 14.14 -20.22
N PRO A 576 17.23 14.24 -21.51
CA PRO A 576 17.70 15.50 -22.08
C PRO A 576 16.70 16.64 -21.85
N VAL A 577 17.19 17.84 -21.52
CA VAL A 577 16.33 19.00 -21.23
C VAL A 577 15.41 19.32 -22.41
N ASP A 578 15.89 19.12 -23.63
CA ASP A 578 15.19 19.34 -24.90
C ASP A 578 14.46 18.09 -25.43
N ALA A 579 14.28 17.04 -24.63
CA ALA A 579 13.53 15.85 -25.03
C ALA A 579 12.12 16.24 -25.55
N PRO A 580 11.61 15.62 -26.65
CA PRO A 580 10.31 15.95 -27.21
C PRO A 580 9.16 15.90 -26.20
N LYS A 581 9.23 14.96 -25.25
CA LYS A 581 8.28 14.82 -24.14
C LYS A 581 8.12 16.11 -23.33
N HIS A 582 9.22 16.83 -23.07
CA HIS A 582 9.21 18.09 -22.34
C HIS A 582 8.53 19.26 -23.09
N ALA A 583 8.28 19.13 -24.40
CA ALA A 583 7.52 20.13 -25.16
C ALA A 583 6.01 20.06 -24.89
N ILE A 584 5.55 18.97 -24.28
CA ILE A 584 4.15 18.78 -23.88
C ILE A 584 3.97 19.51 -22.55
N GLU A 585 2.93 20.34 -22.46
CA GLU A 585 2.67 21.20 -21.30
C GLU A 585 2.77 20.43 -19.96
N ARG A 586 2.16 19.24 -19.90
CA ARG A 586 2.21 18.31 -18.75
C ARG A 586 3.60 18.01 -18.24
N PHE A 587 4.56 17.81 -19.13
CA PHE A 587 5.91 17.44 -18.74
C PHE A 587 6.86 18.65 -18.64
N GLY A 588 6.33 19.88 -18.74
CA GLY A 588 7.12 21.10 -18.60
C GLY A 588 7.83 21.22 -17.24
N VAL A 589 7.21 20.74 -16.16
CA VAL A 589 7.85 20.70 -14.83
C VAL A 589 9.07 19.78 -14.79
N TYR A 590 9.07 18.69 -15.57
CA TYR A 590 10.20 17.77 -15.65
C TYR A 590 11.39 18.39 -16.38
N ARG A 591 11.14 19.28 -17.35
CA ARG A 591 12.20 20.08 -17.99
C ARG A 591 13.00 20.89 -16.99
N GLU A 592 12.30 21.61 -16.10
CA GLU A 592 12.94 22.42 -15.06
C GLU A 592 13.77 21.55 -14.10
N ARG A 593 13.24 20.39 -13.72
CA ARG A 593 13.96 19.43 -12.87
C ARG A 593 15.16 18.77 -13.57
N ALA A 594 15.05 18.44 -14.85
CA ALA A 594 16.16 17.93 -15.66
C ALA A 594 17.27 18.97 -15.79
N GLN A 595 16.93 20.26 -15.97
CA GLN A 595 17.90 21.35 -15.97
C GLN A 595 18.61 21.49 -14.61
N ASP A 596 17.88 21.42 -13.49
CA ASP A 596 18.49 21.43 -12.14
C ASP A 596 19.53 20.32 -11.96
N TRP A 597 19.26 19.13 -12.50
CA TRP A 597 20.18 18.01 -12.45
C TRP A 597 21.46 18.24 -13.24
N VAL A 598 21.34 18.80 -14.44
CA VAL A 598 22.48 19.21 -15.28
C VAL A 598 23.30 20.27 -14.54
N ASP A 599 22.65 21.31 -14.01
CA ASP A 599 23.32 22.41 -13.31
C ASP A 599 24.07 21.96 -12.06
N ARG A 600 23.54 20.95 -11.36
CA ARG A 600 24.15 20.37 -10.15
C ARG A 600 25.15 19.25 -10.44
N GLY A 601 25.32 18.85 -11.70
CA GLY A 601 26.17 17.73 -12.08
C GLY A 601 25.77 16.41 -11.42
N VAL A 602 24.46 16.13 -11.32
CA VAL A 602 23.96 14.89 -10.72
C VAL A 602 24.36 13.70 -11.58
N ALA A 603 25.23 12.84 -11.06
CA ALA A 603 25.55 11.57 -11.68
C ALA A 603 24.43 10.56 -11.44
N TRP A 604 23.92 9.97 -12.51
CA TRP A 604 22.87 8.94 -12.50
C TRP A 604 23.22 7.83 -13.48
N GLU A 605 22.64 6.66 -13.26
CA GLU A 605 22.76 5.51 -14.16
C GLU A 605 21.45 4.71 -14.19
N HIS A 606 21.28 3.87 -15.21
CA HIS A 606 20.21 2.87 -15.21
C HIS A 606 20.41 1.90 -14.07
N GLU A 607 19.32 1.58 -13.37
CA GLU A 607 19.35 0.61 -12.29
C GLU A 607 19.65 -0.79 -12.85
N THR A 608 20.62 -1.47 -12.23
CA THR A 608 21.13 -2.79 -12.62
C THR A 608 20.76 -3.88 -11.62
N HIS A 609 19.98 -3.56 -10.58
CA HIS A 609 19.47 -4.54 -9.64
C HIS A 609 18.72 -5.65 -10.41
N PRO A 610 18.92 -6.95 -10.11
CA PRO A 610 18.36 -8.05 -10.90
C PRO A 610 16.85 -7.95 -11.14
N ASN A 611 16.08 -7.49 -10.13
CA ASN A 611 14.63 -7.30 -10.28
C ASN A 611 14.27 -6.25 -11.34
N VAL A 612 15.05 -5.16 -11.44
CA VAL A 612 14.81 -4.12 -12.45
C VAL A 612 15.20 -4.62 -13.83
N VAL A 613 16.36 -5.26 -13.94
CA VAL A 613 16.80 -5.85 -15.21
C VAL A 613 15.74 -6.85 -15.72
N ALA A 614 15.27 -7.75 -14.85
CA ALA A 614 14.24 -8.71 -15.21
C ALA A 614 12.90 -8.06 -15.63
N ALA A 615 12.55 -6.90 -15.08
CA ALA A 615 11.32 -6.19 -15.39
C ALA A 615 11.39 -5.34 -16.67
N PHE A 616 12.56 -4.86 -17.08
CA PHE A 616 12.65 -3.91 -18.19
C PHE A 616 13.52 -4.37 -19.36
N GLU A 617 14.38 -5.37 -19.19
CA GLU A 617 15.29 -5.82 -20.25
C GLU A 617 14.51 -6.34 -21.47
N GLY A 618 14.80 -5.75 -22.63
CA GLY A 618 14.14 -6.08 -23.89
C GLY A 618 12.81 -5.36 -24.14
N PHE A 619 12.29 -4.59 -23.18
CA PHE A 619 11.05 -3.81 -23.34
C PHE A 619 11.37 -2.35 -23.70
N ASP A 620 11.10 -1.95 -24.95
CA ASP A 620 11.13 -0.53 -25.36
C ASP A 620 9.78 0.13 -25.05
N LEU A 621 9.68 0.69 -23.85
CA LEU A 621 8.46 1.38 -23.40
C LEU A 621 8.23 2.73 -24.12
N ARG A 622 9.14 3.17 -24.98
CA ARG A 622 9.08 4.45 -25.68
C ARG A 622 8.98 5.64 -24.71
N ASP A 623 8.08 6.58 -24.99
CA ASP A 623 7.72 7.67 -24.08
C ASP A 623 6.78 7.21 -22.95
N SER A 624 6.24 6.00 -23.10
CA SER A 624 5.36 5.35 -22.14
C SER A 624 6.19 4.70 -21.03
N GLY A 625 5.60 4.59 -19.86
CA GLY A 625 6.27 4.06 -18.68
C GLY A 625 5.33 4.08 -17.50
N MET A 626 5.85 3.69 -16.36
CA MET A 626 5.13 3.88 -15.12
C MET A 626 4.83 5.36 -14.93
N TRP A 627 3.61 5.65 -14.49
CA TRP A 627 3.10 7.03 -14.36
C TRP A 627 3.09 7.85 -15.65
N ASP A 628 3.32 7.21 -16.82
CA ASP A 628 3.55 7.87 -18.12
C ASP A 628 4.79 8.77 -18.07
N GLU A 629 5.75 8.45 -17.19
CA GLU A 629 6.90 9.27 -16.83
C GLU A 629 8.18 8.44 -16.77
N ASP A 630 8.09 7.25 -16.19
CA ASP A 630 9.21 6.44 -15.75
C ASP A 630 9.28 5.12 -16.55
N PRO A 631 10.07 5.07 -17.64
CA PRO A 631 10.36 3.82 -18.32
C PRO A 631 11.33 2.98 -17.45
N TRP A 632 12.63 2.98 -17.76
CA TRP A 632 13.64 2.29 -16.96
C TRP A 632 13.97 3.05 -15.68
N THR A 633 13.95 2.36 -14.53
CA THR A 633 14.32 2.93 -13.23
C THR A 633 15.75 3.43 -13.21
N VAL A 634 15.96 4.70 -12.82
CA VAL A 634 17.31 5.27 -12.67
C VAL A 634 17.73 5.25 -11.21
N ARG A 635 19.04 5.16 -10.95
CA ARG A 635 19.61 5.25 -9.59
C ARG A 635 20.63 6.36 -9.46
N VAL A 636 20.68 6.94 -8.27
CA VAL A 636 21.65 7.95 -7.84
C VAL A 636 22.21 7.54 -6.49
N ALA A 637 23.53 7.64 -6.32
CA ALA A 637 24.18 7.34 -5.06
C ALA A 637 23.60 8.21 -3.93
N HIS A 638 23.25 7.58 -2.80
CA HIS A 638 22.57 8.24 -1.69
C HIS A 638 23.43 8.26 -0.43
N ASN A 639 23.49 7.14 0.29
CA ASN A 639 24.15 7.01 1.59
C ASN A 639 24.86 5.65 1.73
N PRO A 640 25.81 5.32 0.84
CA PRO A 640 26.46 4.00 0.80
C PRO A 640 27.08 3.63 2.14
N VAL A 641 26.95 2.35 2.47
CA VAL A 641 27.44 1.69 3.68
C VAL A 641 28.27 0.48 3.27
N GLU A 642 29.18 0.05 4.12
CA GLU A 642 29.95 -1.18 3.94
C GLU A 642 29.06 -2.41 4.14
N HIS A 643 28.21 -2.36 5.16
CA HIS A 643 27.13 -3.33 5.38
C HIS A 643 26.01 -2.70 6.22
N ALA A 644 24.80 -3.22 6.07
CA ALA A 644 23.67 -2.90 6.92
C ALA A 644 22.74 -4.11 7.01
N PHE A 645 22.77 -4.83 8.11
CA PHE A 645 21.94 -6.00 8.33
C PHE A 645 20.99 -5.78 9.49
N ARG A 646 19.80 -6.35 9.36
CA ARG A 646 18.81 -6.40 10.43
C ARG A 646 18.31 -7.81 10.65
N THR A 647 18.33 -8.24 11.91
CA THR A 647 17.60 -9.41 12.39
C THR A 647 16.52 -8.92 13.33
N MET A 648 15.26 -9.20 13.03
CA MET A 648 14.14 -8.76 13.85
C MET A 648 13.07 -9.83 13.97
N GLY A 649 12.41 -9.92 15.12
CA GLY A 649 11.40 -10.95 15.33
C GLY A 649 10.69 -10.91 16.66
N LEU A 650 9.66 -11.75 16.78
CA LEU A 650 8.83 -11.94 17.96
C LEU A 650 9.17 -13.27 18.63
N VAL A 651 9.41 -13.23 19.94
CA VAL A 651 9.50 -14.41 20.81
C VAL A 651 8.18 -14.54 21.56
N ARG A 652 7.61 -15.74 21.52
CA ARG A 652 6.30 -16.08 22.10
C ARG A 652 6.46 -16.84 23.40
N GLY A 653 5.48 -16.74 24.29
CA GLY A 653 5.39 -17.57 25.48
C GLY A 653 4.49 -16.96 26.55
N GLU A 654 4.80 -17.20 27.82
CA GLU A 654 4.11 -16.49 28.91
C GLU A 654 4.39 -14.98 28.87
N ARG A 655 5.53 -14.59 28.29
CA ARG A 655 6.04 -13.22 28.21
C ARG A 655 6.55 -12.97 26.80
N ASP A 656 5.68 -12.44 25.94
CA ASP A 656 6.06 -12.13 24.56
C ASP A 656 6.97 -10.90 24.53
N TYR A 657 8.02 -10.95 23.72
CA TYR A 657 8.88 -9.80 23.48
C TYR A 657 9.42 -9.80 22.06
N ALA A 658 9.66 -8.61 21.52
CA ALA A 658 10.36 -8.47 20.25
C ALA A 658 11.85 -8.22 20.47
N LEU A 659 12.67 -8.71 19.54
CA LEU A 659 14.11 -8.50 19.50
C LEU A 659 14.48 -7.90 18.14
N VAL A 660 15.24 -6.80 18.15
CA VAL A 660 15.79 -6.16 16.95
C VAL A 660 17.30 -6.04 17.10
N VAL A 661 18.05 -6.56 16.13
CA VAL A 661 19.50 -6.50 16.05
C VAL A 661 19.89 -5.81 14.76
N ASP A 662 20.62 -4.69 14.86
CA ASP A 662 21.08 -3.89 13.73
C ASP A 662 22.61 -3.83 13.67
N ASP A 663 23.18 -4.40 12.62
CA ASP A 663 24.60 -4.35 12.31
C ASP A 663 24.83 -3.44 11.10
N VAL A 664 25.14 -2.17 11.34
CA VAL A 664 25.33 -1.16 10.29
C VAL A 664 26.70 -0.52 10.43
N MET A 665 27.46 -0.45 9.34
CA MET A 665 28.76 0.22 9.27
C MET A 665 28.89 1.00 7.98
N LYS A 666 29.25 2.29 8.07
CA LYS A 666 29.34 3.16 6.88
C LYS A 666 30.67 3.04 6.14
N ASP A 667 31.78 3.37 6.80
CA ASP A 667 33.07 3.60 6.14
C ASP A 667 34.28 3.41 7.07
N GLY A 668 34.17 2.53 8.08
CA GLY A 668 35.24 2.28 9.05
C GLY A 668 35.59 3.46 9.98
N ARG A 669 34.85 4.57 9.90
CA ARG A 669 35.05 5.77 10.75
C ARG A 669 33.95 5.87 11.80
N GLU A 670 34.25 6.59 12.87
CA GLU A 670 33.23 6.94 13.86
C GLU A 670 32.11 7.78 13.22
N ARG A 671 30.86 7.34 13.40
CA ARG A 671 29.64 8.00 12.92
C ARG A 671 28.63 8.13 14.04
N LEU A 672 27.66 9.04 13.87
CA LEU A 672 26.46 9.06 14.70
C LEU A 672 25.42 8.12 14.10
N HIS A 673 25.20 6.99 14.78
CA HIS A 673 24.10 6.08 14.48
C HIS A 673 22.91 6.41 15.38
N ALA A 674 21.71 6.42 14.84
CA ALA A 674 20.49 6.68 15.59
C ALA A 674 19.44 5.63 15.24
N TRP A 675 19.17 4.71 16.18
CA TRP A 675 18.05 3.79 16.07
C TRP A 675 16.76 4.56 16.37
N THR A 676 15.80 4.49 15.45
CA THR A 676 14.52 5.20 15.54
C THR A 676 13.37 4.23 15.71
N MET A 677 12.38 4.65 16.49
CA MET A 677 11.08 3.99 16.58
C MET A 677 9.99 5.07 16.62
N MET A 678 9.16 5.11 15.58
CA MET A 678 7.96 5.96 15.52
C MET A 678 7.00 5.58 16.63
N LEU A 679 6.34 6.58 17.21
CA LEU A 679 5.45 6.40 18.36
C LEU A 679 4.07 6.95 18.02
N GLU A 680 3.03 6.33 18.58
CA GLU A 680 1.72 6.98 18.56
C GLU A 680 1.77 8.35 19.26
N PRO A 681 0.96 9.33 18.81
CA PRO A 681 1.09 10.73 19.26
C PRO A 681 0.93 10.96 20.76
N ASP A 682 0.25 10.05 21.46
CA ASP A 682 0.02 10.12 22.92
C ASP A 682 1.18 9.53 23.74
N LEU A 683 2.20 8.95 23.12
CA LEU A 683 3.30 8.29 23.84
C LEU A 683 4.43 9.24 24.23
N THR A 684 5.01 9.00 25.40
CA THR A 684 6.19 9.70 25.91
C THR A 684 7.09 8.75 26.72
N ALA A 685 8.31 9.19 27.02
CA ALA A 685 9.19 8.48 27.96
C ALA A 685 8.80 8.83 29.39
N LEU A 686 8.40 7.81 30.15
CA LEU A 686 8.13 7.90 31.58
C LEU A 686 9.42 7.89 32.41
N SER A 687 10.40 7.10 31.96
CA SER A 687 11.75 7.07 32.52
C SER A 687 12.77 6.64 31.46
N ILE A 688 14.00 7.10 31.64
CA ILE A 688 15.18 6.62 30.93
C ILE A 688 16.20 6.30 32.01
N THR A 689 16.63 5.04 32.11
CA THR A 689 17.53 4.57 33.16
C THR A 689 18.67 3.81 32.53
N LYS A 690 19.88 4.34 32.70
CA LYS A 690 21.11 3.65 32.32
C LYS A 690 21.56 2.80 33.49
N HIS A 691 21.78 1.52 33.22
CA HIS A 691 22.31 0.57 34.19
C HIS A 691 23.79 0.36 33.86
N ASP A 692 24.60 1.34 34.24
CA ASP A 692 26.04 1.22 34.24
C ASP A 692 26.51 0.92 35.66
N ASN A 693 27.03 -0.29 35.90
CA ASN A 693 27.65 -0.58 37.18
C ASN A 693 29.01 0.13 37.18
N PRO A 694 29.24 1.20 37.97
CA PRO A 694 30.46 1.98 37.87
C PRO A 694 31.64 1.20 38.47
N ARG A 695 32.29 0.34 37.66
CA ARG A 695 33.68 -0.04 37.93
C ARG A 695 34.55 1.18 37.63
N GLY A 696 34.76 2.03 38.64
CA GLY A 696 35.54 3.25 38.46
C GLY A 696 35.81 4.10 39.71
N LEU A 697 35.15 3.85 40.84
CA LEU A 697 35.48 4.52 42.11
C LEU A 697 36.31 3.65 43.07
N ALA A 698 36.49 2.35 42.78
CA ALA A 698 37.46 1.49 43.47
C ALA A 698 37.94 0.38 42.51
N PRO A 699 39.27 0.23 42.31
CA PRO A 699 39.84 -0.82 41.47
C PRO A 699 39.96 -2.10 42.29
N ASP A 700 38.88 -2.87 42.43
CA ASP A 700 39.02 -4.25 42.88
C ASP A 700 39.04 -5.18 41.68
N ALA A 701 40.23 -5.74 41.47
CA ALA A 701 40.54 -6.82 40.55
C ALA A 701 39.80 -8.10 41.01
N GLY A 702 38.68 -8.39 40.35
CA GLY A 702 37.95 -9.64 40.48
C GLY A 702 37.36 -10.03 39.13
N ASP A 703 37.96 -11.07 38.54
CA ASP A 703 37.73 -11.64 37.19
C ASP A 703 36.31 -12.19 36.97
N GLY A 704 35.33 -11.29 36.85
CA GLY A 704 34.03 -11.60 36.25
C GLY A 704 33.91 -10.98 34.85
N PRO A 705 33.05 -11.52 33.97
CA PRO A 705 32.72 -10.84 32.71
C PRO A 705 32.30 -9.39 33.01
N PRO A 706 32.62 -8.44 32.12
CA PRO A 706 32.22 -7.05 32.32
C PRO A 706 30.70 -6.98 32.56
N PRO A 707 30.23 -6.22 33.57
CA PRO A 707 28.80 -6.12 33.84
C PRO A 707 28.10 -5.62 32.58
N LEU A 708 27.00 -6.26 32.21
CA LEU A 708 26.20 -5.87 31.06
C LEU A 708 25.74 -4.42 31.24
N VAL A 709 26.17 -3.53 30.35
CA VAL A 709 25.64 -2.17 30.28
C VAL A 709 24.40 -2.20 29.40
N TYR A 710 23.29 -1.73 29.94
CA TYR A 710 22.04 -1.59 29.20
C TYR A 710 21.30 -0.32 29.58
N THR A 711 20.39 0.11 28.74
CA THR A 711 19.53 1.28 28.98
C THR A 711 18.08 0.89 28.84
N ASP A 712 17.29 1.23 29.84
CA ASP A 712 15.84 1.07 29.85
C ASP A 712 15.18 2.40 29.50
N VAL A 713 14.32 2.38 28.50
CA VAL A 713 13.37 3.45 28.19
C VAL A 713 11.98 2.91 28.42
N LEU A 714 11.29 3.44 29.43
CA LEU A 714 9.92 3.07 29.73
C LEU A 714 8.97 4.04 29.02
N LEU A 715 8.18 3.54 28.09
CA LEU A 715 7.20 4.32 27.34
C LEU A 715 5.79 4.10 27.90
N GLY A 716 4.99 5.16 27.88
CA GLY A 716 3.57 5.14 28.25
C GLY A 716 2.87 6.41 27.80
N ARG A 717 1.56 6.51 28.08
CA ARG A 717 0.76 7.67 27.68
C ARG A 717 1.22 8.94 28.40
N ASP A 718 1.20 10.06 27.70
CA ASP A 718 1.54 11.37 28.26
C ASP A 718 0.46 11.92 29.22
N THR A 719 -0.71 11.29 29.24
CA THR A 719 -1.80 11.54 30.18
C THR A 719 -1.64 10.84 31.54
N ILE A 720 -0.61 10.01 31.73
CA ILE A 720 -0.34 9.40 33.04
C ILE A 720 0.04 10.49 34.06
N ASP A 721 -0.57 10.42 35.24
CA ASP A 721 -0.32 11.38 36.32
C ASP A 721 1.16 11.45 36.70
N ARG A 722 1.61 12.67 37.03
CA ARG A 722 2.93 12.89 37.61
C ARG A 722 2.85 12.93 39.13
N VAL A 723 3.91 12.46 39.79
CA VAL A 723 4.09 12.67 41.22
C VAL A 723 4.26 14.18 41.47
N PRO A 724 3.40 14.82 42.28
CA PRO A 724 3.44 16.26 42.51
C PRO A 724 4.83 16.76 42.90
N GLY A 725 5.28 17.84 42.25
CA GLY A 725 6.60 18.44 42.50
C GLY A 725 7.78 17.69 41.84
N THR A 726 7.53 16.68 41.00
CA THR A 726 8.58 15.94 40.28
C THR A 726 8.26 15.79 38.78
N LEU A 727 9.25 15.36 38.00
CA LEU A 727 9.06 14.93 36.61
C LEU A 727 8.73 13.43 36.49
N ARG A 728 8.54 12.72 37.61
CA ARG A 728 8.27 11.29 37.62
C ARG A 728 6.80 11.01 37.37
N TYR A 729 6.53 10.04 36.51
CA TYR A 729 5.20 9.52 36.26
C TYR A 729 4.80 8.49 37.32
N LYS A 730 3.50 8.36 37.56
CA LYS A 730 2.89 7.39 38.47
C LYS A 730 1.83 6.58 37.72
N PRO A 731 2.23 5.57 36.92
CA PRO A 731 1.28 4.70 36.25
C PRO A 731 0.38 3.98 37.26
N ALA A 732 -0.87 3.75 36.89
CA ALA A 732 -1.77 2.90 37.68
C ALA A 732 -1.38 1.43 37.52
N GLU A 733 -1.73 0.60 38.51
CA GLU A 733 -1.66 -0.85 38.36
C GLU A 733 -2.51 -1.29 37.14
N GLY A 734 -1.95 -2.13 36.29
CA GLY A 734 -2.58 -2.57 35.04
C GLY A 734 -2.34 -1.66 33.84
N GLU A 735 -1.79 -0.46 34.00
CA GLU A 735 -1.53 0.48 32.90
C GLU A 735 -0.61 -0.17 31.84
N PRO A 736 -1.00 -0.22 30.55
CA PRO A 736 -0.13 -0.73 29.49
C PRO A 736 1.10 0.15 29.32
N LEU A 737 2.28 -0.44 29.40
CA LEU A 737 3.58 0.19 29.23
C LEU A 737 4.43 -0.61 28.24
N LEU A 738 5.44 0.04 27.65
CA LEU A 738 6.44 -0.62 26.82
C LEU A 738 7.82 -0.36 27.37
N LEU A 739 8.52 -1.43 27.75
CA LEU A 739 9.94 -1.39 28.04
C LEU A 739 10.73 -1.53 26.74
N VAL A 740 11.48 -0.49 26.37
CA VAL A 740 12.51 -0.56 25.33
C VAL A 740 13.86 -0.68 26.02
N ARG A 741 14.47 -1.87 25.93
CA ARG A 741 15.76 -2.17 26.56
C ARG A 741 16.84 -2.30 25.51
N VAL A 742 17.83 -1.42 25.57
CA VAL A 742 19.00 -1.44 24.70
C VAL A 742 20.07 -2.31 25.37
N LEU A 743 20.19 -3.54 24.90
CA LEU A 743 21.17 -4.53 25.35
C LEU A 743 22.51 -4.18 24.71
N HIS A 744 23.52 -3.86 25.52
CA HIS A 744 24.88 -3.54 25.08
C HIS A 744 25.05 -2.13 24.48
N GLY A 745 25.72 -1.28 25.23
CA GLY A 745 26.51 -0.17 24.69
C GLY A 745 27.95 -0.38 25.16
N ASP A 746 28.93 -0.19 24.28
CA ASP A 746 30.34 -0.21 24.72
C ASP A 746 30.47 0.75 25.92
N PRO A 747 31.12 0.32 27.02
CA PRO A 747 31.34 1.20 28.15
C PRO A 747 32.07 2.43 27.63
N LEU A 748 31.46 3.60 27.84
CA LEU A 748 31.98 4.85 27.32
C LEU A 748 33.38 5.10 27.92
N PRO A 749 34.34 5.58 27.11
CA PRO A 749 35.55 6.18 27.64
C PRO A 749 35.16 7.28 28.64
N LEU A 750 35.65 7.18 29.88
CA LEU A 750 35.29 8.11 30.97
C LEU A 750 35.64 9.57 30.63
N ASP A 751 36.58 9.79 29.71
CA ASP A 751 37.06 11.08 29.23
C ASP A 751 36.19 11.72 28.13
N ARG A 752 35.13 11.03 27.64
CA ARG A 752 34.24 11.54 26.58
C ARG A 752 32.76 11.39 26.90
N PHE A 753 32.40 11.41 28.19
CA PHE A 753 31.02 11.23 28.64
C PHE A 753 30.06 12.31 28.07
N ASP A 754 30.53 13.56 27.96
CA ASP A 754 29.80 14.70 27.41
C ASP A 754 29.53 14.60 25.90
N ALA A 755 30.33 13.81 25.17
CA ALA A 755 30.16 13.57 23.74
C ALA A 755 29.10 12.49 23.43
N THR A 756 28.53 11.83 24.45
CA THR A 756 27.60 10.73 24.25
C THR A 756 26.16 11.23 24.18
N PRO A 757 25.48 11.07 23.04
CA PRO A 757 24.08 11.46 22.93
C PRO A 757 23.21 10.52 23.78
N ALA A 758 22.20 11.08 24.45
CA ALA A 758 21.28 10.31 25.29
C ALA A 758 20.03 9.87 24.49
N PRO A 759 19.42 8.72 24.84
CA PRO A 759 18.10 8.37 24.36
C PRO A 759 17.08 9.46 24.68
N ARG A 760 16.13 9.67 23.77
CA ARG A 760 15.08 10.69 23.93
C ARG A 760 13.86 10.38 23.10
N VAL A 761 12.71 10.87 23.55
CA VAL A 761 11.53 11.02 22.69
C VAL A 761 11.56 12.44 22.13
N GLU A 762 11.44 12.56 20.82
CA GLU A 762 11.31 13.86 20.16
C GLU A 762 9.95 14.01 19.49
N THR A 763 9.42 15.23 19.53
CA THR A 763 8.31 15.67 18.69
C THR A 763 8.90 16.48 17.54
N PHE A 764 8.52 16.17 16.31
CA PHE A 764 9.05 16.80 15.12
C PHE A 764 7.94 17.06 14.10
N GLU A 765 8.18 18.01 13.19
CA GLU A 765 7.27 18.26 12.07
C GLU A 765 7.51 17.21 10.99
N LYS A 766 6.48 16.41 10.70
CA LYS A 766 6.51 15.43 9.62
C LYS A 766 6.34 16.16 8.28
N LYS A 767 7.34 16.05 7.41
CA LYS A 767 7.32 16.64 6.07
C LYS A 767 7.67 15.64 5.00
N ASP A 768 6.98 15.72 3.88
CA ASP A 768 7.46 15.17 2.62
C ASP A 768 8.34 16.21 1.93
N THR A 769 9.67 16.01 1.92
CA THR A 769 10.63 16.96 1.32
C THR A 769 10.93 16.67 -0.15
N TYR A 770 10.14 15.80 -0.80
CA TYR A 770 10.30 15.42 -2.21
C TYR A 770 10.44 16.63 -3.16
N ASP A 771 9.73 17.72 -2.91
CA ASP A 771 9.75 18.92 -3.76
C ASP A 771 10.74 20.02 -3.35
N GLY A 772 11.51 19.82 -2.28
CA GLY A 772 12.52 20.76 -1.79
C GLY A 772 12.45 21.04 -0.28
N PRO A 773 13.27 21.99 0.22
CA PRO A 773 13.44 22.22 1.66
C PRO A 773 12.16 22.70 2.39
N SER A 774 11.15 23.17 1.64
CA SER A 774 9.87 23.66 2.17
C SER A 774 8.73 22.64 2.06
N GLY A 775 9.06 21.34 1.94
CA GLY A 775 8.13 20.22 1.72
C GLY A 775 6.79 20.26 2.46
N ARG A 776 5.81 19.50 1.98
CA ARG A 776 4.44 19.49 2.53
C ARG A 776 4.43 19.00 3.98
N THR A 777 3.85 19.78 4.87
CA THR A 777 3.65 19.40 6.28
C THR A 777 2.46 18.46 6.45
N PHE A 778 2.63 17.46 7.31
CA PHE A 778 1.58 16.53 7.76
C PHE A 778 1.27 16.72 9.25
N GLY A 779 1.78 17.80 9.86
CA GLY A 779 1.64 18.08 11.28
C GLY A 779 2.82 17.55 12.11
N LEU A 780 2.58 17.40 13.41
CA LEU A 780 3.58 16.92 14.36
C LEU A 780 3.46 15.40 14.55
N ASP A 781 4.61 14.76 14.69
CA ASP A 781 4.74 13.33 14.97
C ASP A 781 5.76 13.11 16.10
N ARG A 782 5.79 11.89 16.67
CA ARG A 782 6.70 11.51 17.76
C ARG A 782 7.53 10.30 17.41
N ARG A 783 8.78 10.29 17.87
CA ARG A 783 9.65 9.11 17.77
C ARG A 783 10.60 9.00 18.96
N LEU A 784 10.92 7.76 19.32
CA LEU A 784 12.05 7.43 20.18
C LEU A 784 13.32 7.40 19.33
N ILE A 785 14.39 8.01 19.85
CA ILE A 785 15.73 7.94 19.30
C ILE A 785 16.66 7.35 20.36
N VAL A 786 17.35 6.28 19.99
CA VAL A 786 18.47 5.71 20.73
C VAL A 786 19.75 5.97 19.93
N PRO A 787 20.53 7.00 20.28
CA PRO A 787 21.72 7.36 19.54
C PRO A 787 22.98 6.66 20.08
N ARG A 788 23.94 6.40 19.20
CA ARG A 788 25.27 5.84 19.50
C ARG A 788 26.32 6.47 18.60
N ARG A 789 27.49 6.79 19.17
CA ARG A 789 28.70 7.10 18.38
C ARG A 789 29.58 5.86 18.32
N GLY A 790 30.06 5.52 17.14
CA GLY A 790 30.91 4.35 16.93
C GLY A 790 31.19 4.11 15.46
N VAL A 791 32.11 3.17 15.18
CA VAL A 791 32.39 2.72 13.81
C VAL A 791 31.21 1.96 13.22
N GLY A 792 30.59 1.10 14.03
CA GLY A 792 29.34 0.42 13.71
C GLY A 792 28.22 0.76 14.70
N ALA A 793 26.98 0.50 14.29
CA ALA A 793 25.77 0.70 15.08
C ALA A 793 25.60 -0.38 16.17
N ALA A 794 25.71 -1.66 15.78
CA ALA A 794 25.59 -2.86 16.64
C ALA A 794 24.51 -2.75 17.74
N PHE A 795 23.30 -2.29 17.38
CA PHE A 795 22.19 -2.18 18.32
C PHE A 795 21.58 -3.56 18.59
N ARG A 796 21.24 -3.84 19.85
CA ARG A 796 20.44 -5.00 20.25
C ARG A 796 19.33 -4.49 21.15
N VAL A 797 18.11 -4.46 20.66
CA VAL A 797 16.97 -3.80 21.30
C VAL A 797 15.89 -4.83 21.59
N LEU A 798 15.51 -4.94 22.86
CA LEU A 798 14.39 -5.73 23.32
C LEU A 798 13.19 -4.81 23.56
N LEU A 799 12.03 -5.19 23.02
CA LEU A 799 10.77 -4.48 23.19
C LEU A 799 9.82 -5.40 23.97
N PHE A 800 9.45 -4.99 25.18
CA PHE A 800 8.60 -5.79 26.07
C PHE A 800 7.35 -5.01 26.49
N PRO A 801 6.21 -5.24 25.84
CA PRO A 801 4.93 -4.71 26.28
C PRO A 801 4.50 -5.40 27.57
N HIS A 802 4.10 -4.64 28.58
CA HIS A 802 3.70 -5.18 29.88
C HIS A 802 2.68 -4.28 30.59
N ARG A 803 1.94 -4.84 31.55
CA ARG A 803 1.04 -4.10 32.42
C ARG A 803 1.74 -3.72 33.72
N HIS A 804 1.77 -2.43 34.04
CA HIS A 804 2.45 -1.91 35.23
C HIS A 804 1.96 -2.58 36.51
N GLY A 805 2.88 -3.05 37.36
CA GLY A 805 2.56 -3.66 38.65
C GLY A 805 1.93 -5.07 38.59
N VAL A 806 1.56 -5.54 37.39
CA VAL A 806 0.96 -6.86 37.16
C VAL A 806 1.98 -7.80 36.53
N ASP A 807 2.57 -7.37 35.43
CA ASP A 807 3.54 -8.15 34.69
C ASP A 807 4.95 -7.89 35.21
N ALA A 808 5.67 -8.97 35.48
CA ALA A 808 7.04 -8.87 35.95
C ALA A 808 7.97 -8.44 34.80
N LEU A 809 8.86 -7.49 35.10
CA LEU A 809 9.92 -7.11 34.18
C LEU A 809 11.06 -8.14 34.21
N PRO A 810 11.73 -8.40 33.08
CA PRO A 810 12.87 -9.29 33.07
C PRO A 810 14.05 -8.63 33.78
N GLU A 811 14.75 -9.39 34.63
CA GLU A 811 16.10 -9.09 35.05
C GLU A 811 17.06 -9.50 33.93
N VAL A 812 18.19 -8.80 33.81
CA VAL A 812 19.16 -9.09 32.75
C VAL A 812 20.53 -9.38 33.35
N GLY A 813 21.05 -10.55 33.00
CA GLY A 813 22.42 -10.97 33.26
C GLY A 813 23.21 -11.12 31.97
N SER A 814 24.53 -11.26 32.10
CA SER A 814 25.41 -11.69 31.01
C SER A 814 26.34 -12.77 31.55
N PRO A 815 26.03 -14.06 31.31
CA PRO A 815 26.86 -15.16 31.82
C PRO A 815 28.21 -15.28 31.09
N ALA A 816 28.30 -14.73 29.87
CA ALA A 816 29.50 -14.69 29.05
C ALA A 816 29.43 -13.53 28.05
N SER A 817 30.58 -13.14 27.49
CA SER A 817 30.62 -12.16 26.39
C SER A 817 29.74 -12.61 25.22
N GLY A 818 28.93 -11.71 24.67
CA GLY A 818 27.99 -12.02 23.60
C GLY A 818 26.77 -12.84 24.04
N VAL A 819 26.56 -13.08 25.33
CA VAL A 819 25.38 -13.78 25.84
C VAL A 819 24.61 -12.89 26.82
N VAL A 820 23.30 -12.81 26.61
CA VAL A 820 22.34 -12.16 27.51
C VAL A 820 21.42 -13.23 28.07
N GLU A 821 21.18 -13.17 29.38
CA GLU A 821 20.19 -14.00 30.06
C GLU A 821 19.07 -13.10 30.58
N LEU A 822 17.84 -13.41 30.19
CA LEU A 822 16.61 -12.77 30.65
C LEU A 822 15.97 -13.68 31.70
N THR A 823 16.03 -13.24 32.96
CA THR A 823 15.46 -13.98 34.08
C THR A 823 14.15 -13.34 34.50
N TRP A 824 13.13 -14.18 34.61
CA TRP A 824 11.80 -13.74 35.02
C TRP A 824 11.55 -14.15 36.47
N PRO A 825 10.95 -13.30 37.32
CA PRO A 825 10.67 -13.63 38.72
C PRO A 825 9.87 -14.93 38.92
N ARG A 826 9.09 -15.32 37.91
CA ARG A 826 8.42 -16.62 37.79
C ARG A 826 8.49 -17.03 36.33
N GLY A 827 8.95 -18.26 36.07
CA GLY A 827 9.00 -18.82 34.72
C GLY A 827 10.41 -19.21 34.26
N PRO A 828 10.51 -19.79 33.06
CA PRO A 828 11.76 -20.23 32.47
C PRO A 828 12.63 -19.03 32.07
N ALA A 829 13.95 -19.18 32.11
CA ALA A 829 14.88 -18.12 31.69
C ALA A 829 15.16 -18.22 30.20
N ASP A 830 15.24 -17.06 29.53
CA ASP A 830 15.60 -16.99 28.11
C ASP A 830 17.06 -16.57 27.97
N ARG A 831 17.85 -17.36 27.23
CA ARG A 831 19.24 -17.06 26.88
C ARG A 831 19.33 -16.67 25.43
N ILE A 832 19.89 -15.49 25.18
CA ILE A 832 20.14 -14.94 23.85
C ILE A 832 21.64 -14.91 23.62
N SER A 833 22.09 -15.51 22.52
CA SER A 833 23.48 -15.48 22.07
C SER A 833 23.61 -14.58 20.85
N PHE A 834 24.67 -13.78 20.83
CA PHE A 834 25.06 -12.85 19.78
C PHE A 834 26.47 -13.21 19.34
N THR A 835 26.59 -13.84 18.17
CA THR A 835 27.88 -14.28 17.64
C THR A 835 28.23 -13.44 16.42
N ALA A 836 29.32 -12.67 16.50
CA ALA A 836 29.82 -11.93 15.35
C ALA A 836 30.26 -12.89 14.25
N HIS A 837 29.97 -12.56 13.00
CA HIS A 837 30.32 -13.33 11.82
C HIS A 837 31.19 -12.50 10.86
N GLU A 838 31.93 -13.16 9.98
CA GLU A 838 32.91 -12.53 9.08
C GLU A 838 32.28 -11.60 8.02
N ASP A 839 31.00 -11.81 7.71
CA ASP A 839 30.21 -10.96 6.82
C ASP A 839 29.74 -9.65 7.49
N GLY A 840 30.08 -9.42 8.76
CA GLY A 840 29.68 -8.25 9.52
C GLY A 840 28.35 -8.40 10.28
N ARG A 841 27.62 -9.51 10.11
CA ARG A 841 26.38 -9.79 10.85
C ARG A 841 26.63 -10.36 12.23
N THR A 842 25.72 -10.05 13.15
CA THR A 842 25.52 -10.77 14.40
C THR A 842 24.54 -11.92 14.18
N ARG A 843 25.00 -13.16 14.35
CA ARG A 843 24.15 -14.36 14.40
C ARG A 843 23.47 -14.45 15.76
N VAL A 844 22.18 -14.78 15.75
CA VAL A 844 21.35 -14.82 16.97
C VAL A 844 20.88 -16.25 17.24
N GLY A 845 21.17 -16.75 18.44
CA GLY A 845 20.60 -18.00 18.94
C GLY A 845 19.78 -17.75 20.19
N LEU A 846 18.56 -18.27 20.24
CA LEU A 846 17.62 -18.09 21.35
C LEU A 846 17.28 -19.43 21.99
N PHE A 847 17.39 -19.50 23.32
CA PHE A 847 17.18 -20.71 24.09
C PHE A 847 16.29 -20.41 25.30
N ARG A 848 15.40 -21.34 25.66
CA ARG A 848 14.57 -21.29 26.88
C ARG A 848 14.82 -22.54 27.71
N ASP A 849 15.30 -22.36 28.93
CA ASP A 849 15.73 -23.47 29.80
C ASP A 849 16.69 -24.47 29.10
N GLY A 850 17.58 -23.95 28.26
CA GLY A 850 18.54 -24.74 27.49
C GLY A 850 18.00 -25.42 26.23
N ARG A 851 16.68 -25.38 25.98
CA ARG A 851 16.08 -25.79 24.69
C ARG A 851 16.23 -24.67 23.68
N ALA A 852 16.77 -24.95 22.50
CA ALA A 852 16.76 -23.98 21.40
C ALA A 852 15.31 -23.67 20.98
N LEU A 853 14.95 -22.39 21.01
CA LEU A 853 13.70 -21.89 20.44
C LEU A 853 13.86 -21.61 18.94
N ILE A 854 14.98 -20.99 18.58
CA ILE A 854 15.39 -20.72 17.21
C ILE A 854 16.90 -20.41 17.15
N GLU A 855 17.57 -20.86 16.09
CA GLU A 855 18.96 -20.53 15.79
C GLU A 855 18.99 -19.94 14.38
N LEU A 856 19.40 -18.67 14.28
CA LEU A 856 19.32 -17.92 13.03
C LEU A 856 20.63 -18.08 12.24
N PRO A 857 20.52 -18.28 10.90
CA PRO A 857 21.66 -18.49 10.02
C PRO A 857 22.51 -17.25 9.88
#